data_AF-A0A8J5UTL3-F1
#
_entry.id   AF-A0A8J5UTL3-F1
#
_cell.length_a   1.000
_cell.length_b   1.000
_cell.length_c   1.000
_cell.angle_alpha   90.00
_cell.angle_beta   90.00
_cell.angle_gamma   90.00
#
_symmetry.space_group_name_H-M   'P 1'
#
loop_
_entity.id
_entity.type
_entity.pdbx_description
1 polymer ?
#
loop_
_entity_poly.entity_id
_entity_poly.type
_entity_poly.pdbx_seq_one_letter_code
_entity_poly.pdbx_strand_id
1 'polypeptide(L)'
;MHLLFICGVLLLNADRACVQEATEHIENEPINNSNNETAIFEKQQHLKKLFQSFRREHLYAVQNIKNLQSYERKYEMIVKIIDQMVKIITGKQKIFQDFEDYLDHDNLFSDVKQTDSLFALSENTALFSDIVLQIPDITRRILKKQKSSFDSLKWSMIFINNNRYLLDQPTIEILDLALQELNIISLNCQKVKKEDEKKDEEFTCPEGQGNGNFADPATCRRFYQCVDGYPYLNRCPSGLHFDDISKFCTFKNEARCGPIPTTPAPVTETPTDLAERCDTSTCQLPYCFCSRDGTIIPGGLAPEDTPQMILLTFDGAINHNNFDHYQKIFNSDRLNPNNCPLKGTFFISHEYCNYNMVQSLAHDGHEIATETISLQKGLEDKGYEEWVGEMIGMREILRRFSNISINEISGMRAPYLKPGRNTQYKVIEDFGYIYDSSIGISPLKTPIWPYTLDHKIPHECKAGTCPTKSFPGVWEIPLNAHYVETYEGGHCPYLDQCVLHNHDPEEVFEWLQEDFNRYYLQNRAPYMMPFHTNWFQIKELERGLAKFLDWTITLPDVYFVTATQALRWITDPKPLKALNNYEPWSCKKVENDPGPPCNNANKCALDFKPADANFTTTRYMETCVECPNKYPWLGDAKGSGIINDNYDPEKK
;
A
#
# COMPACT_ATOMS: atom_id res chain seq x y z
N MET A 1 5.93 4.32 32.25
CA MET A 1 5.71 5.08 33.51
C MET A 1 6.45 6.43 33.59
N HIS A 2 7.28 6.82 32.59
CA HIS A 2 7.91 8.17 32.52
C HIS A 2 7.19 9.17 31.58
N LEU A 3 6.13 8.77 30.87
CA LEU A 3 5.28 9.68 30.08
C LEU A 3 4.17 10.38 30.89
N LEU A 4 3.90 9.90 32.11
CA LEU A 4 3.02 10.60 33.06
C LEU A 4 3.65 11.91 33.59
N PHE A 5 4.95 12.12 33.37
CA PHE A 5 5.64 13.37 33.70
C PHE A 5 5.55 14.44 32.59
N ILE A 6 5.26 14.05 31.34
CA ILE A 6 5.15 15.02 30.23
C ILE A 6 3.71 15.52 30.07
N CYS A 7 2.71 14.71 30.42
CA CYS A 7 1.32 15.18 30.55
C CYS A 7 1.05 16.01 31.82
N GLY A 8 1.96 16.01 32.79
CA GLY A 8 1.87 16.84 34.01
C GLY A 8 2.54 18.21 33.89
N VAL A 9 3.28 18.49 32.82
CA VAL A 9 4.14 19.68 32.70
C VAL A 9 3.78 20.57 31.50
N LEU A 10 2.82 20.18 30.65
CA LEU A 10 2.25 21.06 29.62
C LEU A 10 0.87 21.60 30.06
N LEU A 11 0.93 22.45 31.08
CA LEU A 11 0.15 23.68 31.29
C LEU A 11 -1.22 23.78 30.59
N LEU A 12 -2.24 23.08 31.12
CA LEU A 12 -3.64 23.45 30.89
C LEU A 12 -4.38 23.77 32.20
N ASN A 13 -3.66 23.92 33.32
CA ASN A 13 -4.20 24.32 34.63
C ASN A 13 -3.21 25.06 35.57
N ALA A 14 -1.94 25.26 35.19
CA ALA A 14 -0.94 25.86 36.07
C ALA A 14 -0.58 27.29 35.65
N ASP A 15 -1.53 28.22 35.79
CA ASP A 15 -1.22 29.57 36.32
C ASP A 15 -2.47 30.41 36.64
N ARG A 16 -3.51 29.79 37.21
CA ARG A 16 -4.54 30.59 37.89
C ARG A 16 -3.95 31.46 39.01
N ALA A 17 -2.83 31.04 39.60
CA ALA A 17 -2.11 31.77 40.65
C ALA A 17 -1.39 33.02 40.11
N CYS A 18 -0.59 32.94 39.03
CA CYS A 18 0.08 34.14 38.50
C CYS A 18 -0.88 35.15 37.85
N VAL A 19 -1.96 34.71 37.18
CA VAL A 19 -2.96 35.64 36.64
C VAL A 19 -3.75 36.29 37.78
N GLN A 20 -4.12 35.53 38.83
CA GLN A 20 -4.75 36.11 40.04
C GLN A 20 -3.80 37.07 40.77
N GLU A 21 -2.54 36.72 40.98
CA GLU A 21 -1.53 37.59 41.62
C GLU A 21 -1.27 38.86 40.79
N ALA A 22 -1.24 38.77 39.45
CA ALA A 22 -1.12 39.93 38.58
C ALA A 22 -2.38 40.82 38.58
N THR A 23 -3.57 40.26 38.82
CA THR A 23 -4.80 41.04 38.99
C THR A 23 -4.99 41.59 40.41
N GLU A 24 -4.53 40.90 41.45
CA GLU A 24 -4.61 41.33 42.85
C GLU A 24 -3.56 42.40 43.20
N HIS A 25 -2.41 42.44 42.52
CA HIS A 25 -1.39 43.46 42.75
C HIS A 25 -1.80 44.88 42.34
N ILE A 26 -2.85 45.04 41.53
CA ILE A 26 -3.32 46.35 41.01
C ILE A 26 -4.53 46.87 41.82
N GLU A 27 -5.27 46.02 42.54
CA GLU A 27 -6.42 46.45 43.36
C GLU A 27 -6.02 47.23 44.64
N ASN A 28 -4.73 47.33 44.96
CA ASN A 28 -4.24 47.93 46.22
C ASN A 28 -3.57 49.32 46.08
N GLU A 29 -3.61 49.99 44.93
CA GLU A 29 -3.18 51.39 44.83
C GLU A 29 -4.37 52.36 44.69
N PRO A 30 -4.43 53.46 45.48
CA PRO A 30 -5.55 54.38 45.46
C PRO A 30 -5.63 55.16 44.13
N ILE A 31 -6.77 55.02 43.44
CA ILE A 31 -7.02 55.57 42.10
C ILE A 31 -7.41 57.06 42.18
N ASN A 32 -6.67 57.92 41.48
CA ASN A 32 -7.14 59.20 40.97
C ASN A 32 -7.46 59.06 39.47
N ASN A 33 -8.53 59.71 38.98
CA ASN A 33 -9.13 59.52 37.64
C ASN A 33 -8.21 59.81 36.41
N SER A 34 -6.94 60.20 36.59
CA SER A 34 -5.93 60.25 35.52
C SER A 34 -5.08 58.96 35.40
N ASN A 35 -5.27 57.98 36.29
CA ASN A 35 -4.41 56.79 36.42
C ASN A 35 -4.98 55.52 35.77
N ASN A 36 -6.23 55.54 35.31
CA ASN A 36 -6.91 54.32 34.86
C ASN A 36 -6.40 53.84 33.48
N GLU A 37 -6.17 54.75 32.54
CA GLU A 37 -5.59 54.42 31.22
C GLU A 37 -4.15 53.90 31.34
N THR A 38 -3.34 54.49 32.22
CA THR A 38 -1.95 54.06 32.48
C THR A 38 -1.92 52.66 33.11
N ALA A 39 -2.80 52.38 34.08
CA ALA A 39 -2.89 51.07 34.72
C ALA A 39 -3.37 49.97 33.74
N ILE A 40 -4.34 50.29 32.87
CA ILE A 40 -4.79 49.39 31.80
C ILE A 40 -3.65 49.09 30.82
N PHE A 41 -2.89 50.11 30.41
CA PHE A 41 -1.74 49.95 29.53
C PHE A 41 -0.64 49.07 30.16
N GLU A 42 -0.30 49.30 31.43
CA GLU A 42 0.68 48.49 32.17
C GLU A 42 0.24 47.02 32.32
N LYS A 43 -1.03 46.78 32.63
CA LYS A 43 -1.64 45.45 32.70
C LYS A 43 -1.55 44.74 31.35
N GLN A 44 -1.86 45.43 30.25
CA GLN A 44 -1.72 44.87 28.90
C GLN A 44 -0.26 44.52 28.56
N GLN A 45 0.70 45.39 28.90
CA GLN A 45 2.13 45.12 28.66
C GLN A 45 2.66 43.94 29.48
N HIS A 46 2.18 43.78 30.71
CA HIS A 46 2.52 42.63 31.54
C HIS A 46 1.98 41.33 30.93
N LEU A 47 0.71 41.31 30.51
CA LEU A 47 0.10 40.16 29.84
C LEU A 47 0.79 39.80 28.52
N LYS A 48 1.24 40.79 27.73
CA LYS A 48 2.04 40.53 26.52
C LYS A 48 3.36 39.83 26.83
N LYS A 49 4.08 40.25 27.87
CA LYS A 49 5.34 39.60 28.30
C LYS A 49 5.09 38.18 28.78
N LEU A 50 4.02 37.97 29.54
CA LEU A 50 3.61 36.65 30.01
C LEU A 50 3.28 35.74 28.83
N PHE A 51 2.45 36.21 27.90
CA PHE A 51 2.10 35.52 26.65
C PHE A 51 3.34 35.09 25.87
N GLN A 52 4.31 36.00 25.67
CA GLN A 52 5.58 35.69 24.99
C GLN A 52 6.38 34.59 25.70
N SER A 53 6.30 34.50 27.03
CA SER A 53 6.95 33.40 27.75
C SER A 53 6.31 32.06 27.42
N PHE A 54 4.97 31.97 27.47
CA PHE A 54 4.21 30.77 27.10
C PHE A 54 4.43 30.38 25.63
N ARG A 55 4.55 31.34 24.70
CA ARG A 55 4.86 31.07 23.29
C ARG A 55 6.17 30.29 23.11
N ARG A 56 7.19 30.54 23.93
CA ARG A 56 8.46 29.79 23.86
C ARG A 56 8.27 28.32 24.26
N GLU A 57 7.48 28.08 25.29
CA GLU A 57 7.19 26.71 25.76
C GLU A 57 6.34 25.94 24.75
N HIS A 58 5.35 26.60 24.14
CA HIS A 58 4.54 26.05 23.06
C HIS A 58 5.39 25.62 21.86
N LEU A 59 6.28 26.49 21.38
CA LEU A 59 7.15 26.15 20.26
C LEU A 59 8.06 24.97 20.59
N TYR A 60 8.60 24.89 21.80
CA TYR A 60 9.39 23.74 22.24
C TYR A 60 8.56 22.44 22.28
N ALA A 61 7.33 22.50 22.79
CA ALA A 61 6.41 21.36 22.81
C ALA A 61 6.06 20.89 21.40
N VAL A 62 5.75 21.81 20.48
CA VAL A 62 5.45 21.47 19.08
C VAL A 62 6.67 20.88 18.38
N GLN A 63 7.88 21.38 18.62
CA GLN A 63 9.09 20.75 18.07
C GLN A 63 9.32 19.34 18.62
N ASN A 64 9.08 19.11 19.91
CA ASN A 64 9.19 17.77 20.49
C ASN A 64 8.18 16.82 19.86
N ILE A 65 6.92 17.26 19.68
CA ILE A 65 5.88 16.47 19.01
C ILE A 65 6.28 16.20 17.55
N LYS A 66 6.79 17.20 16.83
CA LYS A 66 7.25 17.06 15.45
C LYS A 66 8.37 16.01 15.32
N ASN A 67 9.30 15.99 16.28
CA ASN A 67 10.45 15.10 16.32
C ASN A 67 10.14 13.69 16.85
N LEU A 68 8.89 13.41 17.29
CA LEU A 68 8.48 12.04 17.61
C LEU A 68 8.53 11.16 16.35
N GLN A 69 9.23 10.03 16.45
CA GLN A 69 9.35 9.07 15.34
C GLN A 69 8.04 8.28 15.14
N SER A 70 7.34 7.94 16.24
CA SER A 70 6.04 7.23 16.18
C SER A 70 4.90 8.15 15.74
N TYR A 71 4.30 7.85 14.58
CA TYR A 71 3.11 8.55 14.08
C TYR A 71 1.92 8.39 15.02
N GLU A 72 1.70 7.20 15.59
CA GLU A 72 0.60 6.92 16.53
C GLU A 72 0.70 7.81 17.76
N ARG A 73 1.86 7.84 18.43
CA ARG A 73 2.07 8.71 19.60
C ARG A 73 1.90 10.18 19.25
N LYS A 74 2.37 10.60 18.07
CA LYS A 74 2.19 11.97 17.55
C LYS A 74 0.71 12.27 17.35
N TYR A 75 -0.04 11.37 16.72
CA TYR A 75 -1.47 11.48 16.47
C TYR A 75 -2.28 11.53 17.77
N GLU A 76 -2.08 10.58 18.68
CA GLU A 76 -2.77 10.53 19.98
C GLU A 76 -2.48 11.77 20.83
N MET A 77 -1.22 12.23 20.86
CA MET A 77 -0.85 13.45 21.58
C MET A 77 -1.56 14.67 20.99
N ILE A 78 -1.57 14.83 19.67
CA ILE A 78 -2.23 15.97 19.02
C ILE A 78 -3.75 15.91 19.23
N VAL A 79 -4.38 14.72 19.14
CA VAL A 79 -5.81 14.55 19.46
C VAL A 79 -6.12 14.98 20.88
N LYS A 80 -5.35 14.53 21.88
CA LYS A 80 -5.56 14.91 23.28
C LYS A 80 -5.36 16.40 23.54
N ILE A 81 -4.37 17.01 22.87
CA ILE A 81 -4.12 18.46 22.93
C ILE A 81 -5.32 19.22 22.35
N ILE A 82 -5.78 18.84 21.16
CA ILE A 82 -6.92 19.47 20.48
C ILE A 82 -8.21 19.31 21.32
N ASP A 83 -8.48 18.13 21.86
CA ASP A 83 -9.66 17.89 22.70
C ASP A 83 -9.65 18.79 23.95
N GLN A 84 -8.47 19.01 24.55
CA GLN A 84 -8.34 19.87 25.72
C GLN A 84 -8.45 21.36 25.35
N MET A 85 -7.88 21.80 24.22
CA MET A 85 -8.08 23.15 23.68
C MET A 85 -9.55 23.45 23.44
N VAL A 86 -10.27 22.53 22.79
CA VAL A 86 -11.70 22.70 22.48
C VAL A 86 -12.52 22.86 23.76
N LYS A 87 -12.21 22.10 24.83
CA LYS A 87 -12.88 22.26 26.13
C LYS A 87 -12.66 23.65 26.72
N ILE A 88 -11.44 24.18 26.67
CA ILE A 88 -11.12 25.52 27.17
C ILE A 88 -11.81 26.58 26.33
N ILE A 89 -11.66 26.52 25.01
CA ILE A 89 -12.24 27.48 24.06
C ILE A 89 -13.76 27.54 24.24
N THR A 90 -14.44 26.39 24.25
CA THR A 90 -15.90 26.35 24.41
C THR A 90 -16.33 26.87 25.78
N GLY A 91 -15.53 26.65 26.83
CA GLY A 91 -15.79 27.19 28.16
C GLY A 91 -15.66 28.71 28.22
N LYS A 92 -14.62 29.27 27.60
CA LYS A 92 -14.33 30.71 27.58
C LYS A 92 -15.20 31.48 26.59
N GLN A 93 -15.59 30.87 25.47
CA GLN A 93 -16.48 31.44 24.45
C GLN A 93 -17.78 31.96 25.07
N LYS A 94 -18.33 31.29 26.10
CA LYS A 94 -19.56 31.70 26.80
C LYS A 94 -19.52 33.11 27.40
N ILE A 95 -18.33 33.62 27.70
CA ILE A 95 -18.14 34.97 28.28
C ILE A 95 -18.27 36.05 27.20
N PHE A 96 -18.07 35.68 25.93
CA PHE A 96 -18.09 36.59 24.78
C PHE A 96 -19.26 36.33 23.84
N GLN A 97 -20.28 35.56 24.27
CA GLN A 97 -21.44 35.19 23.42
C GLN A 97 -22.27 36.39 22.94
N ASP A 98 -22.16 37.55 23.60
CA ASP A 98 -22.88 38.78 23.25
C ASP A 98 -22.04 39.77 22.42
N PHE A 99 -20.80 39.43 22.05
CA PHE A 99 -19.88 40.31 21.31
C PHE A 99 -19.61 39.75 19.92
N GLU A 100 -20.21 40.36 18.89
CA GLU A 100 -20.23 39.76 17.55
C GLU A 100 -18.92 39.90 16.77
N ASP A 101 -18.07 40.91 16.98
CA ASP A 101 -16.81 41.01 16.19
C ASP A 101 -15.64 41.80 16.82
N TYR A 102 -15.89 42.70 17.79
CA TYR A 102 -14.84 43.56 18.34
C TYR A 102 -15.09 43.90 19.81
N LEU A 103 -14.04 43.77 20.63
CA LEU A 103 -14.08 44.11 22.05
C LEU A 103 -13.65 45.57 22.28
N ASP A 104 -14.42 46.26 23.12
CA ASP A 104 -14.06 47.59 23.63
C ASP A 104 -12.84 47.49 24.57
N HIS A 105 -11.73 48.12 24.18
CA HIS A 105 -10.42 47.95 24.81
C HIS A 105 -10.42 48.40 26.28
N ASP A 106 -11.10 49.51 26.61
CA ASP A 106 -11.13 50.06 27.97
C ASP A 106 -11.96 49.19 28.94
N ASN A 107 -13.06 48.60 28.44
CA ASN A 107 -13.92 47.69 29.22
C ASN A 107 -13.33 46.27 29.33
N LEU A 108 -12.54 45.84 28.34
CA LEU A 108 -11.95 44.51 28.28
C LEU A 108 -10.90 44.24 29.38
N PHE A 109 -10.02 45.22 29.60
CA PHE A 109 -8.92 45.08 30.56
C PHE A 109 -9.31 45.49 31.99
N SER A 110 -10.49 46.07 32.17
CA SER A 110 -11.06 46.37 33.49
C SER A 110 -11.83 45.18 34.09
N ASP A 111 -12.47 44.32 33.28
CA ASP A 111 -13.07 43.07 33.76
C ASP A 111 -12.05 41.91 33.78
N VAL A 112 -11.74 41.44 35.00
CA VAL A 112 -10.82 40.32 35.25
C VAL A 112 -11.25 39.03 34.51
N LYS A 113 -12.56 38.75 34.43
CA LYS A 113 -13.07 37.54 33.76
C LYS A 113 -12.90 37.63 32.25
N GLN A 114 -13.12 38.80 31.66
CA GLN A 114 -12.91 39.01 30.23
C GLN A 114 -11.42 38.97 29.88
N THR A 115 -10.58 39.62 30.68
CA THR A 115 -9.12 39.61 30.51
C THR A 115 -8.54 38.19 30.56
N ASP A 116 -8.90 37.40 31.57
CA ASP A 116 -8.46 36.00 31.71
C ASP A 116 -8.94 35.13 30.54
N SER A 117 -10.15 35.37 30.07
CA SER A 117 -10.74 34.62 28.96
C SER A 117 -10.08 34.95 27.62
N LEU A 118 -9.75 36.23 27.38
CA LEU A 118 -9.02 36.66 26.20
C LEU A 118 -7.60 36.09 26.16
N PHE A 119 -6.92 36.05 27.32
CA PHE A 119 -5.58 35.47 27.43
C PHE A 119 -5.60 33.99 27.08
N ALA A 120 -6.49 33.21 27.69
CA ALA A 120 -6.64 31.78 27.42
C ALA A 120 -7.00 31.48 25.96
N LEU A 121 -7.90 32.27 25.35
CA LEU A 121 -8.25 32.13 23.93
C LEU A 121 -7.06 32.46 23.03
N SER A 122 -6.33 33.54 23.30
CA SER A 122 -5.14 33.94 22.52
C SER A 122 -4.06 32.86 22.55
N GLU A 123 -3.81 32.30 23.74
CA GLU A 123 -2.81 31.27 23.98
C GLU A 123 -3.11 29.98 23.20
N ASN A 124 -4.32 29.44 23.37
CA ASN A 124 -4.73 28.18 22.74
C ASN A 124 -4.84 28.35 21.22
N THR A 125 -5.29 29.51 20.73
CA THR A 125 -5.36 29.82 19.29
C THR A 125 -3.97 29.89 18.67
N ALA A 126 -3.00 30.50 19.36
CA ALA A 126 -1.63 30.59 18.88
C ALA A 126 -0.95 29.21 18.82
N LEU A 127 -1.09 28.39 19.87
CA LEU A 127 -0.56 27.01 19.88
C LEU A 127 -1.22 26.15 18.79
N PHE A 128 -2.53 26.27 18.59
CA PHE A 128 -3.22 25.55 17.53
C PHE A 128 -2.71 25.97 16.13
N SER A 129 -2.44 27.26 15.92
CA SER A 129 -1.88 27.77 14.67
C SER A 129 -0.50 27.17 14.37
N ASP A 130 0.35 26.98 15.38
CA ASP A 130 1.64 26.28 15.21
C ASP A 130 1.45 24.81 14.81
N ILE A 131 0.50 24.11 15.44
CA ILE A 131 0.22 22.69 15.13
C ILE A 131 -0.27 22.55 13.68
N VAL A 132 -1.16 23.43 13.23
CA VAL A 132 -1.68 23.46 11.85
C VAL A 132 -0.55 23.63 10.84
N LEU A 133 0.35 24.59 11.06
CA LEU A 133 1.42 24.90 10.11
C LEU A 133 2.58 23.90 10.14
N GLN A 134 2.93 23.38 11.32
CA GLN A 134 4.10 22.51 11.46
C GLN A 134 3.78 21.03 11.27
N ILE A 135 2.51 20.62 11.44
CA ILE A 135 2.06 19.24 11.31
C ILE A 135 0.73 19.18 10.51
N PRO A 136 0.71 19.68 9.26
CA PRO A 136 -0.52 19.88 8.48
C PRO A 136 -1.26 18.57 8.14
N ASP A 137 -0.54 17.48 7.85
CA ASP A 137 -1.15 16.22 7.42
C ASP A 137 -1.98 15.55 8.51
N ILE A 138 -1.44 15.49 9.73
CA ILE A 138 -2.15 14.96 10.91
C ILE A 138 -3.32 15.88 11.27
N THR A 139 -3.08 17.19 11.30
CA THR A 139 -4.09 18.17 11.70
C THR A 139 -5.29 18.14 10.75
N ARG A 140 -5.08 18.13 9.43
CA ARG A 140 -6.16 17.99 8.44
C ARG A 140 -6.97 16.70 8.63
N ARG A 141 -6.31 15.60 8.98
CA ARG A 141 -6.97 14.30 9.23
C ARG A 141 -7.86 14.34 10.48
N ILE A 142 -7.39 14.96 11.56
CA ILE A 142 -8.16 15.12 12.81
C ILE A 142 -9.39 16.00 12.56
N LEU A 143 -9.20 17.15 11.90
CA LEU A 143 -10.29 18.10 11.63
C LEU A 143 -11.38 17.54 10.72
N LYS A 144 -11.03 16.66 9.75
CA LYS A 144 -12.02 15.96 8.91
C LYS A 144 -12.89 14.98 9.71
N LYS A 145 -12.32 14.30 10.72
CA LYS A 145 -13.04 13.32 11.55
C LYS A 145 -13.88 14.00 12.64
N GLN A 146 -13.41 15.11 13.20
CA GLN A 146 -14.06 15.81 14.32
C GLN A 146 -14.67 17.16 13.88
N LYS A 147 -15.71 17.13 13.03
CA LYS A 147 -16.32 18.36 12.48
C LYS A 147 -16.77 19.35 13.57
N SER A 148 -17.36 18.88 14.67
CA SER A 148 -17.82 19.73 15.78
C SER A 148 -16.67 20.41 16.53
N SER A 149 -15.52 19.74 16.68
CA SER A 149 -14.32 20.30 17.30
C SER A 149 -13.74 21.42 16.45
N PHE A 150 -13.84 21.30 15.11
CA PHE A 150 -13.35 22.30 14.17
C PHE A 150 -14.14 23.61 14.25
N ASP A 151 -15.45 23.57 14.48
CA ASP A 151 -16.28 24.78 14.58
C ASP A 151 -15.85 25.69 15.75
N SER A 152 -15.57 25.11 16.92
CA SER A 152 -15.07 25.85 18.09
C SER A 152 -13.69 26.45 17.85
N LEU A 153 -12.78 25.70 17.23
CA LEU A 153 -11.43 26.17 16.90
C LEU A 153 -11.47 27.29 15.86
N LYS A 154 -12.29 27.11 14.81
CA LYS A 154 -12.52 28.11 13.77
C LYS A 154 -13.06 29.41 14.36
N TRP A 155 -14.05 29.33 15.26
CA TRP A 155 -14.57 30.50 15.96
C TRP A 155 -13.47 31.23 16.74
N SER A 156 -12.66 30.50 17.52
CA SER A 156 -11.56 31.09 18.29
C SER A 156 -10.52 31.78 17.40
N MET A 157 -10.15 31.15 16.27
CA MET A 157 -9.22 31.75 15.31
C MET A 157 -9.76 33.04 14.70
N ILE A 158 -11.04 33.08 14.30
CA ILE A 158 -11.67 34.31 13.76
C ILE A 158 -11.76 35.40 14.84
N PHE A 159 -12.20 35.04 16.06
CA PHE A 159 -12.36 35.97 17.16
C PHE A 159 -11.03 36.64 17.55
N ILE A 160 -9.97 35.85 17.71
CA ILE A 160 -8.63 36.35 18.03
C ILE A 160 -8.02 37.12 16.86
N ASN A 161 -8.34 36.73 15.63
CA ASN A 161 -7.92 37.46 14.44
C ASN A 161 -8.47 38.90 14.40
N ASN A 162 -9.68 39.11 14.93
CA ASN A 162 -10.29 40.43 15.06
C ASN A 162 -9.85 41.17 16.33
N ASN A 163 -9.34 40.47 17.35
CA ASN A 163 -8.97 41.02 18.67
C ASN A 163 -7.49 40.75 19.03
N ARG A 164 -6.55 41.24 18.21
CA ARG A 164 -5.10 40.94 18.27
C ARG A 164 -4.34 41.61 19.43
N TYR A 165 -5.02 42.13 20.45
CA TYR A 165 -4.45 43.02 21.48
C TYR A 165 -3.28 42.44 22.28
N LEU A 166 -3.22 41.11 22.44
CA LEU A 166 -2.19 40.40 23.20
C LEU A 166 -1.12 39.75 22.30
N LEU A 167 -1.36 39.65 21.00
CA LEU A 167 -0.46 38.96 20.07
C LEU A 167 0.73 39.84 19.68
N ASP A 168 1.90 39.25 19.55
CA ASP A 168 3.05 39.89 18.90
C ASP A 168 3.04 39.66 17.39
N GLN A 169 3.84 40.46 16.67
CA GLN A 169 3.86 40.45 15.20
C GLN A 169 4.13 39.06 14.60
N PRO A 170 5.10 38.25 15.10
CA PRO A 170 5.32 36.90 14.58
C PRO A 170 4.12 35.98 14.80
N THR A 171 3.45 36.06 15.95
CA THR A 171 2.26 35.23 16.23
C THR A 171 1.08 35.62 15.33
N ILE A 172 0.95 36.91 15.01
CA ILE A 172 -0.06 37.40 14.06
C ILE A 172 0.17 36.79 12.67
N GLU A 173 1.41 36.78 12.18
CA GLU A 173 1.75 36.20 10.87
C GLU A 173 1.48 34.68 10.82
N ILE A 174 1.80 33.97 11.90
CA ILE A 174 1.50 32.54 12.05
C ILE A 174 -0.01 32.29 12.03
N LEU A 175 -0.80 33.12 12.74
CA LEU A 175 -2.26 33.02 12.73
C LEU A 175 -2.83 33.26 11.33
N ASP A 176 -2.37 34.31 10.63
CA ASP A 176 -2.81 34.65 9.28
C ASP A 176 -2.49 33.51 8.28
N LEU A 177 -1.32 32.87 8.39
CA LEU A 177 -0.95 31.70 7.59
C LEU A 177 -1.80 30.47 7.93
N ALA A 178 -2.06 30.20 9.21
CA ALA A 178 -2.89 29.08 9.63
C ALA A 178 -4.35 29.22 9.15
N LEU A 179 -4.89 30.45 9.17
CA LEU A 179 -6.20 30.77 8.62
C LEU A 179 -6.28 30.50 7.11
N GLN A 180 -5.20 30.76 6.38
CA GLN A 180 -5.10 30.43 4.95
C GLN A 180 -4.99 28.92 4.71
N GLU A 181 -4.15 28.20 5.47
CA GLU A 181 -4.00 26.74 5.36
C GLU A 181 -5.30 25.97 5.63
N LEU A 182 -6.18 26.54 6.44
CA LEU A 182 -7.50 25.97 6.76
C LEU A 182 -8.62 26.49 5.84
N ASN A 183 -8.31 27.30 4.83
CA ASN A 183 -9.27 27.96 3.95
C ASN A 183 -10.34 28.77 4.70
N ILE A 184 -9.97 29.39 5.82
CA ILE A 184 -10.86 30.26 6.61
C ILE A 184 -10.85 31.69 6.04
N ILE A 185 -9.71 32.16 5.55
CA ILE A 185 -9.55 33.46 4.85
C ILE A 185 -8.99 33.21 3.44
N SER A 186 -9.42 34.02 2.48
CA SER A 186 -8.94 33.97 1.09
C SER A 186 -7.45 34.31 0.97
N LEU A 187 -6.71 33.55 0.15
CA LEU A 187 -5.31 33.82 -0.23
C LEU A 187 -5.16 35.26 -0.76
N ASN A 188 -4.60 36.14 0.05
CA ASN A 188 -4.37 37.53 -0.34
C ASN A 188 -2.92 37.70 -0.84
N CYS A 189 -2.62 37.15 -2.01
CA CYS A 189 -1.33 37.37 -2.67
C CYS A 189 -1.32 38.72 -3.41
N GLN A 190 -1.12 39.82 -2.68
CA GLN A 190 -0.71 41.07 -3.32
C GLN A 190 0.80 41.08 -3.59
N LYS A 191 1.21 40.61 -4.78
CA LYS A 191 2.24 41.26 -5.62
C LYS A 191 2.46 40.51 -6.96
N VAL A 192 2.12 41.22 -8.04
CA VAL A 192 2.69 41.18 -9.41
C VAL A 192 2.35 39.95 -10.29
N LYS A 193 1.26 40.00 -11.07
CA LYS A 193 1.18 40.44 -12.49
C LYS A 193 -0.22 40.18 -13.08
N LYS A 194 -0.61 41.05 -14.00
CA LYS A 194 -1.89 41.19 -14.70
C LYS A 194 -2.25 40.07 -15.68
N GLU A 195 -3.57 39.91 -15.86
CA GLU A 195 -4.34 39.45 -17.04
C GLU A 195 -4.17 37.94 -17.37
N ASP A 196 -5.20 37.09 -17.46
CA ASP A 196 -6.60 37.28 -17.85
C ASP A 196 -7.58 36.43 -17.01
N GLU A 197 -8.74 37.02 -16.68
CA GLU A 197 -9.90 36.31 -16.15
C GLU A 197 -10.57 35.52 -17.29
N LYS A 198 -10.47 34.19 -17.23
CA LYS A 198 -11.51 33.30 -17.76
C LYS A 198 -12.27 32.73 -16.57
N LYS A 199 -13.59 32.91 -16.58
CA LYS A 199 -14.51 32.14 -15.73
C LYS A 199 -14.22 30.66 -15.99
N ASP A 200 -13.65 29.97 -15.01
CA ASP A 200 -13.59 28.52 -15.01
C ASP A 200 -15.04 28.02 -14.83
N GLU A 201 -15.63 27.54 -15.92
CA GLU A 201 -16.77 26.64 -15.82
C GLU A 201 -16.28 25.41 -15.06
N GLU A 202 -16.92 25.13 -13.91
CA GLU A 202 -16.57 24.00 -13.06
C GLU A 202 -16.74 22.70 -13.87
N PHE A 203 -15.63 22.01 -14.15
CA PHE A 203 -15.63 20.79 -14.94
C PHE A 203 -16.53 19.75 -14.28
N THR A 204 -17.52 19.25 -15.01
CA THR A 204 -18.43 18.22 -14.52
C THR A 204 -18.06 16.87 -15.16
N CYS A 205 -17.99 15.81 -14.35
CA CYS A 205 -17.66 14.49 -14.84
C CYS A 205 -18.70 13.97 -15.85
N PRO A 206 -18.28 13.39 -16.99
CA PRO A 206 -19.22 12.87 -17.98
C PRO A 206 -20.10 11.75 -17.40
N GLU A 207 -21.43 11.95 -17.41
CA GLU A 207 -22.39 10.95 -16.97
C GLU A 207 -22.32 9.69 -17.85
N GLY A 208 -22.16 8.51 -17.23
CA GLY A 208 -22.17 7.21 -17.92
C GLY A 208 -20.81 6.67 -18.38
N GLN A 209 -19.70 7.41 -18.24
CA GLN A 209 -18.34 6.93 -18.58
C GLN A 209 -17.52 6.38 -17.40
N GLY A 210 -18.06 6.42 -16.18
CA GLY A 210 -17.43 5.86 -14.98
C GLY A 210 -16.19 6.65 -14.51
N ASN A 211 -15.37 6.00 -13.67
CA ASN A 211 -14.14 6.59 -13.13
C ASN A 211 -13.05 6.62 -14.20
N GLY A 212 -12.30 7.72 -14.30
CA GLY A 212 -11.29 7.87 -15.34
C GLY A 212 -10.65 9.25 -15.40
N ASN A 213 -9.66 9.41 -16.28
CA ASN A 213 -8.98 10.69 -16.51
C ASN A 213 -9.55 11.36 -17.78
N PHE A 214 -9.79 12.66 -17.69
CA PHE A 214 -10.41 13.48 -18.73
C PHE A 214 -9.57 14.73 -18.95
N ALA A 215 -9.34 15.13 -20.21
CA ALA A 215 -8.56 16.33 -20.48
C ALA A 215 -9.22 17.57 -19.87
N ASP A 216 -8.40 18.44 -19.28
CA ASP A 216 -8.84 19.77 -18.88
C ASP A 216 -9.05 20.62 -20.14
N PRO A 217 -10.28 21.12 -20.41
CA PRO A 217 -10.55 21.98 -21.57
C PRO A 217 -9.76 23.28 -21.57
N ALA A 218 -9.31 23.74 -20.40
CA ALA A 218 -8.57 24.99 -20.27
C ALA A 218 -7.07 24.79 -20.54
N THR A 219 -6.50 23.61 -20.27
CA THR A 219 -5.05 23.39 -20.48
C THR A 219 -4.63 21.93 -20.57
N CYS A 220 -3.78 21.65 -21.55
CA CYS A 220 -3.17 20.33 -21.75
C CYS A 220 -2.12 19.96 -20.69
N ARG A 221 -1.84 20.84 -19.72
CA ARG A 221 -0.98 20.51 -18.56
C ARG A 221 -1.76 19.98 -17.37
N ARG A 222 -3.08 19.95 -17.47
CA ARG A 222 -3.99 19.50 -16.44
C ARG A 222 -4.96 18.48 -17.01
N PHE A 223 -5.54 17.70 -16.13
CA PHE A 223 -6.61 16.76 -16.44
C PHE A 223 -7.48 16.61 -15.20
N TYR A 224 -8.73 16.25 -15.39
CA TYR A 224 -9.64 15.90 -14.32
C TYR A 224 -9.70 14.40 -14.17
N GLN A 225 -9.54 13.91 -12.95
CA GLN A 225 -9.82 12.52 -12.61
C GLN A 225 -11.23 12.48 -12.02
N CYS A 226 -12.13 11.71 -12.63
CA CYS A 226 -13.46 11.49 -12.08
C CYS A 226 -13.45 10.24 -11.22
N VAL A 227 -13.95 10.35 -9.99
CA VAL A 227 -14.19 9.22 -9.10
C VAL A 227 -15.59 9.37 -8.51
N ASP A 228 -16.46 8.40 -8.77
CA ASP A 228 -17.86 8.33 -8.36
C ASP A 228 -18.66 9.59 -8.72
N GLY A 229 -18.37 10.14 -9.90
CA GLY A 229 -19.02 11.36 -10.42
C GLY A 229 -18.40 12.67 -9.95
N TYR A 230 -17.39 12.64 -9.08
CA TYR A 230 -16.72 13.84 -8.56
C TYR A 230 -15.40 14.13 -9.31
N PRO A 231 -15.19 15.37 -9.79
CA PRO A 231 -13.99 15.76 -10.53
C PRO A 231 -12.84 16.21 -9.62
N TYR A 232 -11.67 15.61 -9.80
CA TYR A 232 -10.43 15.97 -9.12
C TYR A 232 -9.43 16.55 -10.13
N LEU A 233 -9.13 17.84 -10.01
CA LEU A 233 -8.17 18.50 -10.90
C LEU A 233 -6.73 18.05 -10.58
N ASN A 234 -6.07 17.47 -11.56
CA ASN A 234 -4.68 17.03 -11.50
C ASN A 234 -3.81 17.80 -12.50
N ARG A 235 -2.51 17.90 -12.19
CA ARG A 235 -1.49 18.48 -13.09
C ARG A 235 -0.55 17.38 -13.55
N CYS A 236 -0.21 17.40 -14.83
CA CYS A 236 0.85 16.56 -15.35
C CYS A 236 2.20 16.95 -14.70
N PRO A 237 3.09 15.97 -14.43
CA PRO A 237 4.44 16.24 -13.95
C PRO A 237 5.19 17.23 -14.84
N SER A 238 6.14 17.97 -14.26
CA SER A 238 6.86 19.06 -14.92
C SER A 238 7.42 18.67 -16.30
N GLY A 239 6.89 19.30 -17.35
CA GLY A 239 7.30 19.09 -18.75
C GLY A 239 6.37 18.20 -19.57
N LEU A 240 5.45 17.49 -18.94
CA LEU A 240 4.49 16.59 -19.60
C LEU A 240 3.14 17.26 -19.86
N HIS A 241 2.40 16.71 -20.82
CA HIS A 241 1.09 17.15 -21.29
C HIS A 241 0.15 15.96 -21.36
N PHE A 242 -1.11 16.15 -20.98
CA PHE A 242 -2.11 15.09 -20.96
C PHE A 242 -2.54 14.74 -22.38
N ASP A 243 -2.40 13.46 -22.75
CA ASP A 243 -2.94 12.93 -24.00
C ASP A 243 -4.37 12.46 -23.79
N ASP A 244 -5.33 13.11 -24.44
CA ASP A 244 -6.76 12.83 -24.25
C ASP A 244 -7.23 11.56 -24.96
N ILE A 245 -6.40 10.90 -25.77
CA ILE A 245 -6.70 9.59 -26.34
C ILE A 245 -6.18 8.49 -25.42
N SER A 246 -4.93 8.60 -24.98
CA SER A 246 -4.28 7.57 -24.15
C SER A 246 -4.57 7.73 -22.65
N LYS A 247 -5.15 8.85 -22.23
CA LYS A 247 -5.55 9.19 -20.86
C LYS A 247 -4.41 9.23 -19.82
N PHE A 248 -3.19 9.55 -20.27
CA PHE A 248 -2.02 9.76 -19.42
C PHE A 248 -1.16 10.95 -19.88
N CYS A 249 -0.26 11.42 -19.01
CA CYS A 249 0.67 12.51 -19.31
C CYS A 249 1.89 12.02 -20.11
N THR A 250 2.11 12.57 -21.30
CA THR A 250 3.27 12.27 -22.17
C THR A 250 4.01 13.55 -22.58
N PHE A 251 5.08 13.45 -23.37
CA PHE A 251 5.83 14.61 -23.86
C PHE A 251 4.97 15.48 -24.80
N LYS A 252 5.25 16.79 -24.82
CA LYS A 252 4.46 17.80 -25.54
C LYS A 252 4.26 17.48 -27.03
N ASN A 253 5.25 16.87 -27.67
CA ASN A 253 5.25 16.51 -29.10
C ASN A 253 4.44 15.24 -29.40
N GLU A 254 4.11 14.44 -28.39
CA GLU A 254 3.35 13.19 -28.51
C GLU A 254 1.91 13.35 -28.03
N ALA A 255 1.66 14.29 -27.11
CA ALA A 255 0.36 14.50 -26.49
C ALA A 255 -0.68 15.05 -27.48
N ARG A 256 -1.78 14.33 -27.64
CA ARG A 256 -3.00 14.85 -28.29
C ARG A 256 -3.87 15.56 -27.25
N CYS A 257 -3.69 16.87 -27.16
CA CYS A 257 -4.45 17.71 -26.24
C CYS A 257 -5.95 17.71 -26.57
N GLY A 258 -6.78 17.36 -25.59
CA GLY A 258 -8.24 17.36 -25.70
C GLY A 258 -8.92 18.57 -25.04
N PRO A 259 -10.25 18.52 -24.80
CA PRO A 259 -11.13 17.37 -25.00
C PRO A 259 -11.37 17.08 -26.48
N ILE A 260 -10.98 15.90 -26.94
CA ILE A 260 -11.26 15.40 -28.28
C ILE A 260 -12.60 14.68 -28.21
N PRO A 261 -13.61 15.07 -29.00
CA PRO A 261 -14.89 14.37 -29.01
C PRO A 261 -14.64 12.89 -29.32
N THR A 262 -14.94 12.03 -28.35
CA THR A 262 -14.99 10.60 -28.58
C THR A 262 -16.13 10.37 -29.56
N THR A 263 -15.78 10.02 -30.80
CA THR A 263 -16.76 9.35 -31.65
C THR A 263 -17.25 8.17 -30.82
N PRO A 264 -18.58 7.97 -30.63
CA PRO A 264 -19.06 6.76 -30.00
C PRO A 264 -18.31 5.63 -30.67
N ALA A 265 -17.61 4.80 -29.90
CA ALA A 265 -17.14 3.54 -30.44
C ALA A 265 -18.36 2.95 -31.16
N PRO A 266 -18.24 2.52 -32.43
CA PRO A 266 -19.34 1.82 -33.08
C PRO A 266 -19.86 0.83 -32.05
N VAL A 267 -21.18 0.77 -31.87
CA VAL A 267 -21.81 -0.18 -30.95
C VAL A 267 -21.40 -1.55 -31.44
N THR A 268 -20.26 -2.02 -30.98
CA THR A 268 -19.87 -3.41 -31.04
C THR A 268 -20.88 -4.05 -30.12
N GLU A 269 -21.61 -5.02 -30.67
CA GLU A 269 -22.40 -5.94 -29.88
C GLU A 269 -21.59 -6.31 -28.62
N THR A 270 -22.26 -6.29 -27.47
CA THR A 270 -21.63 -6.71 -26.20
C THR A 270 -20.91 -8.02 -26.47
N PRO A 271 -19.61 -8.15 -26.15
CA PRO A 271 -18.87 -9.36 -26.45
C PRO A 271 -19.66 -10.55 -25.90
N THR A 272 -20.09 -11.45 -26.77
CA THR A 272 -21.06 -12.53 -26.47
C THR A 272 -20.51 -13.61 -25.54
N ASP A 273 -19.31 -13.41 -24.99
CA ASP A 273 -18.51 -14.42 -24.30
C ASP A 273 -17.86 -13.84 -23.02
N LEU A 274 -18.54 -12.90 -22.35
CA LEU A 274 -18.10 -12.42 -21.04
C LEU A 274 -18.45 -13.45 -19.96
N ALA A 275 -17.54 -13.67 -19.03
CA ALA A 275 -17.78 -14.52 -17.88
C ALA A 275 -18.96 -14.01 -17.06
N GLU A 276 -19.87 -14.91 -16.70
CA GLU A 276 -21.01 -14.60 -15.85
C GLU A 276 -20.60 -14.46 -14.38
N ARG A 277 -21.42 -13.81 -13.56
CA ARG A 277 -21.17 -13.76 -12.11
C ARG A 277 -21.23 -15.17 -11.51
N CYS A 278 -20.54 -15.35 -10.40
CA CYS A 278 -20.53 -16.62 -9.67
C CYS A 278 -21.95 -17.14 -9.40
N ASP A 279 -22.22 -18.37 -9.86
CA ASP A 279 -23.38 -19.17 -9.48
C ASP A 279 -22.88 -20.40 -8.71
N THR A 280 -23.09 -20.41 -7.40
CA THR A 280 -22.65 -21.49 -6.51
C THR A 280 -23.44 -22.79 -6.71
N SER A 281 -24.56 -22.76 -7.43
CA SER A 281 -25.30 -23.98 -7.76
C SER A 281 -24.61 -24.79 -8.85
N THR A 282 -23.96 -24.13 -9.80
CA THR A 282 -23.22 -24.76 -10.91
C THR A 282 -21.73 -24.89 -10.60
N CYS A 283 -21.17 -23.96 -9.82
CA CYS A 283 -19.76 -23.97 -9.43
C CYS A 283 -19.54 -24.73 -8.12
N GLN A 284 -19.11 -25.99 -8.22
CA GLN A 284 -18.92 -26.87 -7.07
C GLN A 284 -17.53 -27.51 -7.03
N LEU A 285 -17.00 -27.64 -5.82
CA LEU A 285 -15.76 -28.36 -5.54
C LEU A 285 -15.87 -29.83 -5.97
N PRO A 286 -14.78 -30.46 -6.44
CA PRO A 286 -13.41 -29.95 -6.51
C PRO A 286 -13.09 -29.15 -7.79
N TYR A 287 -14.01 -29.09 -8.75
CA TYR A 287 -13.70 -28.60 -10.10
C TYR A 287 -13.87 -27.09 -10.27
N CYS A 288 -14.77 -26.48 -9.50
CA CYS A 288 -15.03 -25.06 -9.55
C CYS A 288 -15.21 -24.51 -8.13
N PHE A 289 -14.62 -23.34 -7.87
CA PHE A 289 -14.86 -22.63 -6.62
C PHE A 289 -14.95 -21.14 -6.88
N CYS A 290 -16.09 -20.56 -6.50
CA CYS A 290 -16.30 -19.13 -6.56
C CYS A 290 -17.19 -18.69 -5.41
N SER A 291 -17.14 -17.40 -5.11
CA SER A 291 -18.14 -16.72 -4.29
C SER A 291 -18.40 -15.33 -4.85
N ARG A 292 -19.48 -14.69 -4.40
CA ARG A 292 -19.90 -13.38 -4.93
C ARG A 292 -18.83 -12.29 -4.75
N ASP A 293 -18.08 -12.34 -3.65
CA ASP A 293 -17.07 -11.36 -3.28
C ASP A 293 -15.71 -11.97 -2.97
N GLY A 294 -15.52 -13.28 -3.20
CA GLY A 294 -14.25 -13.97 -3.02
C GLY A 294 -13.88 -14.28 -1.58
N THR A 295 -14.73 -13.98 -0.60
CA THR A 295 -14.36 -14.05 0.83
C THR A 295 -14.79 -15.33 1.55
N ILE A 296 -15.62 -16.17 0.92
CA ILE A 296 -16.18 -17.37 1.53
C ILE A 296 -15.11 -18.46 1.68
N ILE A 297 -15.10 -19.13 2.84
CA ILE A 297 -14.20 -20.25 3.13
C ILE A 297 -14.64 -21.49 2.35
N PRO A 298 -13.73 -22.17 1.63
CA PRO A 298 -14.00 -23.45 0.96
C PRO A 298 -14.64 -24.48 1.90
N GLY A 299 -15.67 -25.17 1.39
CA GLY A 299 -16.40 -26.19 2.17
C GLY A 299 -17.30 -25.66 3.28
N GLY A 300 -17.42 -24.33 3.44
CA GLY A 300 -18.28 -23.71 4.46
C GLY A 300 -17.82 -23.96 5.90
N LEU A 301 -16.51 -24.19 6.09
CA LEU A 301 -15.91 -24.35 7.41
C LEU A 301 -15.96 -23.05 8.21
N ALA A 302 -16.01 -23.17 9.54
CA ALA A 302 -15.82 -22.03 10.41
C ALA A 302 -14.34 -21.58 10.38
N PRO A 303 -14.03 -20.28 10.53
CA PRO A 303 -12.65 -19.80 10.56
C PRO A 303 -11.78 -20.55 11.57
N GLU A 304 -12.28 -20.80 12.78
CA GLU A 304 -11.58 -21.50 13.85
C GLU A 304 -11.24 -22.97 13.54
N ASP A 305 -11.96 -23.61 12.61
CA ASP A 305 -11.71 -24.97 12.16
C ASP A 305 -10.86 -25.03 10.87
N THR A 306 -10.54 -23.87 10.30
CA THR A 306 -9.82 -23.72 9.03
C THR A 306 -8.32 -23.54 9.30
N PRO A 307 -7.40 -24.28 8.66
CA PRO A 307 -5.97 -24.00 8.79
C PRO A 307 -5.63 -22.63 8.21
N GLN A 308 -4.79 -21.87 8.92
CA GLN A 308 -4.18 -20.71 8.32
C GLN A 308 -2.99 -21.16 7.47
N MET A 309 -3.15 -21.11 6.15
CA MET A 309 -2.07 -21.38 5.22
C MET A 309 -1.20 -20.12 5.04
N ILE A 310 0.12 -20.30 5.03
CA ILE A 310 1.08 -19.28 4.61
C ILE A 310 1.78 -19.76 3.35
N LEU A 311 1.78 -18.95 2.30
CA LEU A 311 2.42 -19.26 1.01
C LEU A 311 3.64 -18.38 0.85
N LEU A 312 4.82 -18.90 1.19
CA LEU A 312 6.08 -18.22 0.89
C LEU A 312 6.35 -18.38 -0.61
N THR A 313 6.37 -17.28 -1.38
CA THR A 313 6.66 -17.32 -2.81
C THR A 313 7.85 -16.45 -3.18
N PHE A 314 8.69 -16.93 -4.09
CA PHE A 314 9.89 -16.22 -4.53
C PHE A 314 9.91 -16.09 -6.04
N ASP A 315 10.12 -14.87 -6.51
CA ASP A 315 10.09 -14.54 -7.93
C ASP A 315 11.51 -14.20 -8.40
N GLY A 316 11.83 -14.60 -9.64
CA GLY A 316 13.11 -14.32 -10.27
C GLY A 316 14.01 -15.53 -10.51
N ALA A 317 15.21 -15.26 -11.00
CA ALA A 317 16.22 -16.27 -11.22
C ALA A 317 16.90 -16.72 -9.91
N ILE A 318 17.06 -18.04 -9.74
CA ILE A 318 17.80 -18.62 -8.61
C ILE A 318 19.28 -18.68 -8.96
N ASN A 319 20.15 -18.17 -8.09
CA ASN A 319 21.58 -18.20 -8.29
C ASN A 319 22.34 -18.04 -6.96
N HIS A 320 23.67 -17.98 -7.05
CA HIS A 320 24.55 -17.85 -5.89
C HIS A 320 24.29 -16.59 -5.03
N ASN A 321 23.58 -15.57 -5.52
CA ASN A 321 23.26 -14.38 -4.73
C ASN A 321 22.10 -14.59 -3.75
N ASN A 322 21.21 -15.55 -4.02
CA ASN A 322 19.94 -15.69 -3.27
C ASN A 322 19.72 -17.09 -2.70
N PHE A 323 20.33 -18.13 -3.26
CA PHE A 323 20.13 -19.51 -2.84
C PHE A 323 20.38 -19.74 -1.35
N ASP A 324 21.49 -19.23 -0.80
CA ASP A 324 21.84 -19.38 0.61
C ASP A 324 20.82 -18.70 1.55
N HIS A 325 20.17 -17.62 1.10
CA HIS A 325 19.13 -16.95 1.87
C HIS A 325 17.87 -17.83 1.96
N TYR A 326 17.48 -18.45 0.84
CA TYR A 326 16.34 -19.37 0.82
C TYR A 326 16.60 -20.61 1.69
N GLN A 327 17.81 -21.16 1.68
CA GLN A 327 18.17 -22.29 2.56
C GLN A 327 18.07 -21.93 4.05
N LYS A 328 18.39 -20.69 4.45
CA LYS A 328 18.21 -20.24 5.84
C LYS A 328 16.73 -20.15 6.24
N ILE A 329 15.87 -19.72 5.32
CA ILE A 329 14.42 -19.64 5.53
C ILE A 329 13.85 -21.04 5.77
N PHE A 330 14.20 -21.97 4.89
CA PHE A 330 13.71 -23.36 4.87
C PHE A 330 14.62 -24.36 5.59
N ASN A 331 15.30 -23.90 6.64
CA ASN A 331 16.11 -24.78 7.45
C ASN A 331 15.27 -25.92 8.08
N SER A 332 15.93 -27.03 8.39
CA SER A 332 15.29 -28.25 8.90
C SER A 332 14.65 -28.11 10.29
N ASP A 333 14.96 -27.04 11.03
CA ASP A 333 14.53 -26.86 12.41
C ASP A 333 13.11 -26.28 12.50
N ARG A 334 12.66 -25.62 11.43
CA ARG A 334 11.30 -25.11 11.31
C ARG A 334 10.41 -26.20 10.73
N LEU A 335 9.36 -26.57 11.48
CA LEU A 335 8.43 -27.62 11.10
C LEU A 335 6.99 -27.11 11.22
N ASN A 336 6.14 -27.56 10.30
CA ASN A 336 4.69 -27.45 10.40
C ASN A 336 4.15 -28.35 11.53
N PRO A 337 2.91 -28.15 12.00
CA PRO A 337 2.30 -28.97 13.05
C PRO A 337 2.23 -30.48 12.76
N ASN A 338 2.32 -30.88 11.49
CA ASN A 338 2.40 -32.29 11.07
C ASN A 338 3.85 -32.85 11.04
N ASN A 339 4.81 -32.15 11.63
CA ASN A 339 6.25 -32.46 11.66
C ASN A 339 6.93 -32.46 10.28
N CYS A 340 6.34 -31.83 9.28
CA CYS A 340 6.96 -31.67 7.97
C CYS A 340 7.69 -30.32 7.85
N PRO A 341 8.84 -30.25 7.16
CA PRO A 341 9.53 -28.99 6.91
C PRO A 341 8.65 -28.00 6.13
N LEU A 342 8.87 -26.71 6.36
CA LEU A 342 8.19 -25.63 5.65
C LEU A 342 8.43 -25.78 4.15
N LYS A 343 7.40 -25.49 3.34
CA LYS A 343 7.50 -25.47 1.88
C LYS A 343 7.20 -24.08 1.33
N GLY A 344 7.67 -23.85 0.11
CA GLY A 344 7.56 -22.58 -0.59
C GLY A 344 7.43 -22.82 -2.09
N THR A 345 7.05 -21.78 -2.81
CA THR A 345 6.81 -21.81 -4.26
C THR A 345 7.76 -20.84 -4.96
N PHE A 346 8.48 -21.29 -5.97
CA PHE A 346 9.45 -20.47 -6.69
C PHE A 346 8.98 -20.25 -8.13
N PHE A 347 8.67 -19.00 -8.48
CA PHE A 347 8.33 -18.59 -9.84
C PHE A 347 9.63 -18.20 -10.57
N ILE A 348 10.15 -19.13 -11.37
CA ILE A 348 11.50 -19.04 -11.94
C ILE A 348 11.46 -18.28 -13.27
N SER A 349 12.35 -17.30 -13.42
CA SER A 349 12.72 -16.70 -14.70
C SER A 349 14.08 -17.18 -15.21
N HIS A 350 14.25 -17.16 -16.54
CA HIS A 350 15.41 -17.82 -17.18
C HIS A 350 16.74 -17.10 -16.93
N GLU A 351 16.83 -15.80 -17.25
CA GLU A 351 18.13 -15.15 -17.38
C GLU A 351 18.93 -15.18 -16.07
N TYR A 352 20.18 -15.67 -16.13
CA TYR A 352 21.08 -15.84 -14.97
C TYR A 352 20.66 -16.90 -13.94
N CYS A 353 19.76 -17.82 -14.29
CA CYS A 353 19.35 -18.90 -13.40
C CYS A 353 20.37 -20.06 -13.35
N ASN A 354 20.57 -20.61 -12.16
CA ASN A 354 21.33 -21.83 -11.89
C ASN A 354 20.36 -23.00 -11.73
N TYR A 355 20.29 -23.87 -12.74
CA TYR A 355 19.33 -24.97 -12.76
C TYR A 355 19.72 -26.16 -11.87
N ASN A 356 20.99 -26.28 -11.48
CA ASN A 356 21.39 -27.23 -10.43
C ASN A 356 20.77 -26.84 -9.08
N MET A 357 20.77 -25.54 -8.75
CA MET A 357 20.13 -25.00 -7.55
C MET A 357 18.60 -25.13 -7.59
N VAL A 358 17.98 -24.87 -8.75
CA VAL A 358 16.53 -25.09 -8.95
C VAL A 358 16.17 -26.57 -8.73
N GLN A 359 16.96 -27.49 -9.28
CA GLN A 359 16.78 -28.93 -9.04
C GLN A 359 16.90 -29.28 -7.55
N SER A 360 17.83 -28.65 -6.81
CA SER A 360 17.95 -28.83 -5.37
C SER A 360 16.67 -28.42 -4.64
N LEU A 361 16.10 -27.24 -4.95
CA LEU A 361 14.87 -26.76 -4.32
C LEU A 361 13.70 -27.72 -4.61
N ALA A 362 13.59 -28.20 -5.85
CA ALA A 362 12.57 -29.17 -6.25
C ALA A 362 12.73 -30.51 -5.50
N HIS A 363 13.97 -31.01 -5.38
CA HIS A 363 14.27 -32.23 -4.63
C HIS A 363 13.92 -32.15 -3.14
N ASP A 364 14.06 -30.95 -2.56
CA ASP A 364 13.69 -30.67 -1.18
C ASP A 364 12.17 -30.51 -0.99
N GLY A 365 11.39 -30.66 -2.07
CA GLY A 365 9.93 -30.65 -2.08
C GLY A 365 9.31 -29.26 -2.19
N HIS A 366 10.10 -28.24 -2.54
CA HIS A 366 9.55 -26.93 -2.90
C HIS A 366 8.89 -26.99 -4.28
N GLU A 367 7.88 -26.17 -4.47
CA GLU A 367 7.19 -26.08 -5.76
C GLU A 367 7.96 -25.17 -6.71
N ILE A 368 8.13 -25.63 -7.95
CA ILE A 368 8.75 -24.87 -9.03
C ILE A 368 7.68 -24.51 -10.06
N ALA A 369 7.48 -23.22 -10.26
CA ALA A 369 6.51 -22.63 -11.18
C ALA A 369 7.22 -21.73 -12.20
N THR A 370 6.53 -21.36 -13.28
CA THR A 370 7.12 -20.49 -14.32
C THR A 370 6.82 -19.02 -14.06
N GLU A 371 7.83 -18.17 -14.17
CA GLU A 371 7.63 -16.74 -14.42
C GLU A 371 7.66 -16.49 -15.93
N THR A 372 8.80 -16.10 -16.52
CA THR A 372 8.98 -16.00 -17.99
C THR A 372 10.43 -16.20 -18.38
N ILE A 373 10.71 -16.37 -19.69
CA ILE A 373 12.08 -16.43 -20.19
C ILE A 373 12.74 -15.06 -20.09
N SER A 374 12.08 -14.02 -20.63
CA SER A 374 12.74 -12.74 -20.88
C SER A 374 12.35 -11.62 -19.94
N LEU A 375 11.31 -11.81 -19.11
CA LEU A 375 10.70 -10.75 -18.30
C LEU A 375 10.30 -9.52 -19.14
N GLN A 376 9.91 -9.73 -20.41
CA GLN A 376 9.60 -8.62 -21.31
C GLN A 376 8.47 -7.72 -20.76
N LYS A 377 8.68 -6.41 -20.86
CA LYS A 377 7.65 -5.41 -20.55
C LYS A 377 6.60 -5.38 -21.65
N GLY A 378 5.33 -5.24 -21.27
CA GLY A 378 4.23 -5.17 -22.22
C GLY A 378 3.74 -6.54 -22.70
N LEU A 379 4.16 -7.64 -22.05
CA LEU A 379 3.66 -8.99 -22.34
C LEU A 379 2.13 -9.06 -22.21
N GLU A 380 1.56 -8.25 -21.32
CA GLU A 380 0.12 -8.14 -21.07
C GLU A 380 -0.73 -7.83 -22.32
N ASP A 381 -0.13 -7.18 -23.32
CA ASP A 381 -0.78 -6.77 -24.57
C ASP A 381 -0.27 -7.56 -25.79
N LYS A 382 0.53 -8.62 -25.58
CA LYS A 382 1.03 -9.50 -26.65
C LYS A 382 0.04 -10.61 -27.03
N GLY A 383 0.30 -11.22 -28.19
CA GLY A 383 -0.50 -12.28 -28.76
C GLY A 383 -0.22 -13.64 -28.12
N TYR A 384 -1.00 -14.63 -28.55
CA TYR A 384 -0.95 -16.00 -28.06
C TYR A 384 0.45 -16.61 -28.21
N GLU A 385 1.07 -16.46 -29.37
CA GLU A 385 2.40 -17.01 -29.67
C GLU A 385 3.49 -16.46 -28.75
N GLU A 386 3.44 -15.17 -28.39
CA GLU A 386 4.39 -14.60 -27.44
C GLU A 386 4.21 -15.16 -26.03
N TRP A 387 2.96 -15.31 -25.57
CA TRP A 387 2.67 -15.95 -24.28
C TRP A 387 3.12 -17.42 -24.25
N VAL A 388 2.92 -18.14 -25.35
CA VAL A 388 3.40 -19.52 -25.51
C VAL A 388 4.92 -19.59 -25.44
N GLY A 389 5.61 -18.74 -26.20
CA GLY A 389 7.07 -18.69 -26.23
C GLY A 389 7.68 -18.39 -24.85
N GLU A 390 7.07 -17.50 -24.08
CA GLU A 390 7.52 -17.14 -22.73
C GLU A 390 7.21 -18.22 -21.69
N MET A 391 5.95 -18.64 -21.58
CA MET A 391 5.51 -19.54 -20.50
C MET A 391 5.89 -20.98 -20.79
N ILE A 392 5.53 -21.49 -21.98
CA ILE A 392 5.76 -22.89 -22.33
C ILE A 392 7.24 -23.12 -22.60
N GLY A 393 7.91 -22.14 -23.21
CA GLY A 393 9.37 -22.16 -23.33
C GLY A 393 10.07 -22.23 -21.98
N MET A 394 9.65 -21.43 -20.99
CA MET A 394 10.22 -21.48 -19.64
C MET A 394 9.98 -22.85 -18.99
N ARG A 395 8.78 -23.42 -19.15
CA ARG A 395 8.43 -24.76 -18.65
C ARG A 395 9.31 -25.85 -19.26
N GLU A 396 9.60 -25.76 -20.56
CA GLU A 396 10.51 -26.68 -21.26
C GLU A 396 11.96 -26.54 -20.80
N ILE A 397 12.43 -25.30 -20.58
CA ILE A 397 13.75 -25.00 -20.02
C ILE A 397 13.91 -25.63 -18.64
N LEU A 398 12.94 -25.42 -17.73
CA LEU A 398 12.94 -26.02 -16.40
C LEU A 398 12.94 -27.55 -16.46
N ARG A 399 12.07 -28.14 -17.28
CA ARG A 399 12.00 -29.58 -17.49
C ARG A 399 13.34 -30.16 -17.88
N ARG A 400 14.00 -29.54 -18.87
CA ARG A 400 15.25 -30.03 -19.44
C ARG A 400 16.45 -29.80 -18.53
N PHE A 401 16.62 -28.58 -18.02
CA PHE A 401 17.86 -28.18 -17.34
C PHE A 401 17.81 -28.36 -15.82
N SER A 402 16.62 -28.50 -15.22
CA SER A 402 16.46 -28.86 -13.80
C SER A 402 15.98 -30.30 -13.60
N ASN A 403 15.72 -31.04 -14.68
CA ASN A 403 15.22 -32.42 -14.63
C ASN A 403 13.93 -32.59 -13.80
N ILE A 404 13.01 -31.64 -13.94
CA ILE A 404 11.69 -31.63 -13.27
C ILE A 404 10.63 -32.10 -14.27
N SER A 405 9.64 -32.86 -13.82
CA SER A 405 8.58 -33.31 -14.72
C SER A 405 7.70 -32.14 -15.15
N ILE A 406 7.24 -32.16 -16.40
CA ILE A 406 6.38 -31.12 -16.95
C ILE A 406 5.04 -31.00 -16.18
N ASN A 407 4.59 -32.11 -15.59
CA ASN A 407 3.35 -32.18 -14.81
C ASN A 407 3.49 -31.59 -13.39
N GLU A 408 4.73 -31.43 -12.91
CA GLU A 408 5.01 -30.82 -11.61
C GLU A 408 5.09 -29.29 -11.72
N ILE A 409 5.39 -28.78 -12.91
CA ILE A 409 5.44 -27.34 -13.20
C ILE A 409 4.03 -26.88 -13.60
N SER A 410 3.16 -26.75 -12.59
CA SER A 410 1.73 -26.56 -12.78
C SER A 410 1.23 -25.12 -12.62
N GLY A 411 2.07 -24.24 -12.08
CA GLY A 411 1.75 -22.83 -11.82
C GLY A 411 2.51 -21.86 -12.71
N MET A 412 1.91 -20.70 -12.97
CA MET A 412 2.60 -19.57 -13.57
C MET A 412 2.34 -18.24 -12.86
N ARG A 413 3.24 -17.27 -13.09
CA ARG A 413 3.07 -15.88 -12.70
C ARG A 413 3.57 -14.96 -13.81
N ALA A 414 2.72 -14.04 -14.24
CA ALA A 414 3.02 -13.03 -15.24
C ALA A 414 4.02 -12.00 -14.68
N PRO A 415 4.95 -11.51 -15.51
CA PRO A 415 5.95 -10.57 -15.07
C PRO A 415 5.28 -9.26 -14.62
N TYR A 416 5.80 -8.67 -13.54
CA TYR A 416 5.32 -7.41 -12.97
C TYR A 416 3.86 -7.42 -12.49
N LEU A 417 3.26 -8.60 -12.25
CA LEU A 417 1.84 -8.78 -11.89
C LEU A 417 0.89 -8.07 -12.86
N LYS A 418 1.19 -8.23 -14.15
CA LYS A 418 0.36 -7.76 -15.25
C LYS A 418 -0.17 -8.94 -16.05
N PRO A 419 -1.37 -9.46 -15.71
CA PRO A 419 -1.98 -10.55 -16.45
C PRO A 419 -2.21 -10.20 -17.92
N GLY A 420 -2.23 -11.18 -18.81
CA GLY A 420 -2.35 -11.04 -20.26
C GLY A 420 -3.77 -11.12 -20.81
N ARG A 421 -4.71 -10.43 -20.18
CA ARG A 421 -6.12 -10.38 -20.57
C ARG A 421 -6.69 -11.78 -20.74
N ASN A 422 -7.34 -12.09 -21.87
CA ASN A 422 -7.82 -13.45 -22.17
C ASN A 422 -6.73 -14.34 -22.78
N THR A 423 -5.69 -13.75 -23.35
CA THR A 423 -4.65 -14.47 -24.11
C THR A 423 -3.82 -15.37 -23.20
N GLN A 424 -3.37 -14.85 -22.05
CA GLN A 424 -2.63 -15.64 -21.06
C GLN A 424 -3.42 -16.88 -20.65
N TYR A 425 -4.67 -16.71 -20.23
CA TYR A 425 -5.48 -17.81 -19.69
C TYR A 425 -5.88 -18.82 -20.75
N LYS A 426 -5.94 -18.41 -22.03
CA LYS A 426 -6.07 -19.36 -23.13
C LYS A 426 -4.83 -20.26 -23.24
N VAL A 427 -3.62 -19.70 -23.08
CA VAL A 427 -2.38 -20.49 -23.04
C VAL A 427 -2.35 -21.42 -21.81
N ILE A 428 -2.82 -20.96 -20.65
CA ILE A 428 -2.93 -21.80 -19.44
C ILE A 428 -3.82 -23.03 -19.72
N GLU A 429 -5.01 -22.80 -20.25
CA GLU A 429 -5.98 -23.85 -20.59
C GLU A 429 -5.39 -24.81 -21.64
N ASP A 430 -4.85 -24.28 -22.75
CA ASP A 430 -4.38 -25.07 -23.88
C ASP A 430 -3.14 -25.90 -23.53
N PHE A 431 -2.30 -25.48 -22.58
CA PHE A 431 -1.09 -26.22 -22.18
C PHE A 431 -1.18 -26.91 -20.81
N GLY A 432 -2.36 -26.86 -20.19
CA GLY A 432 -2.65 -27.61 -18.96
C GLY A 432 -1.84 -27.13 -17.76
N TYR A 433 -1.70 -25.81 -17.61
CA TYR A 433 -1.38 -25.25 -16.30
C TYR A 433 -2.61 -25.35 -15.39
N ILE A 434 -2.39 -25.54 -14.10
CA ILE A 434 -3.46 -25.66 -13.10
C ILE A 434 -3.87 -24.28 -12.60
N TYR A 435 -2.89 -23.40 -12.37
CA TYR A 435 -3.16 -22.10 -11.77
C TYR A 435 -2.28 -20.97 -12.30
N ASP A 436 -2.85 -19.77 -12.22
CA ASP A 436 -2.16 -18.49 -12.32
C ASP A 436 -2.07 -17.85 -10.92
N SER A 437 -1.03 -17.05 -10.71
CA SER A 437 -0.92 -16.18 -9.55
C SER A 437 -0.37 -14.85 -9.99
N SER A 438 -1.15 -14.11 -10.79
CA SER A 438 -0.74 -12.84 -11.38
C SER A 438 -1.66 -11.69 -11.01
N ILE A 439 -2.87 -11.97 -10.51
CA ILE A 439 -3.87 -10.94 -10.25
C ILE A 439 -3.65 -10.34 -8.86
N GLY A 440 -3.17 -9.10 -8.84
CA GLY A 440 -3.08 -8.28 -7.62
C GLY A 440 -4.42 -7.69 -7.20
N ILE A 441 -4.73 -7.80 -5.90
CA ILE A 441 -5.95 -7.27 -5.28
C ILE A 441 -5.66 -5.95 -4.58
N SER A 442 -6.61 -5.02 -4.64
CA SER A 442 -6.57 -3.82 -3.80
C SER A 442 -6.58 -4.19 -2.31
N PRO A 443 -6.09 -3.32 -1.41
CA PRO A 443 -6.14 -3.56 0.03
C PRO A 443 -7.60 -3.72 0.48
N LEU A 444 -7.95 -4.93 0.89
CA LEU A 444 -9.25 -5.26 1.46
C LEU A 444 -9.08 -5.69 2.91
N LYS A 445 -10.09 -5.33 3.73
CA LYS A 445 -10.14 -5.75 5.13
C LYS A 445 -10.17 -7.27 5.21
N THR A 446 -11.08 -7.89 4.46
CA THR A 446 -11.23 -9.34 4.37
C THR A 446 -10.53 -9.83 3.10
N PRO A 447 -9.49 -10.66 3.22
CA PRO A 447 -8.75 -11.15 2.05
C PRO A 447 -9.58 -12.11 1.19
N ILE A 448 -9.24 -12.16 -0.09
CA ILE A 448 -9.89 -13.00 -1.10
C ILE A 448 -9.23 -14.38 -1.10
N TRP A 449 -10.05 -15.44 -1.05
CA TRP A 449 -9.63 -16.82 -1.27
C TRP A 449 -9.32 -17.07 -2.75
N PRO A 450 -8.46 -18.05 -3.08
CA PRO A 450 -8.31 -18.53 -4.45
C PRO A 450 -9.65 -18.97 -5.04
N TYR A 451 -9.82 -18.79 -6.34
CA TYR A 451 -11.06 -19.05 -7.06
C TYR A 451 -10.77 -19.57 -8.47
N THR A 452 -11.74 -20.22 -9.10
CA THR A 452 -11.61 -20.63 -10.50
C THR A 452 -12.17 -19.58 -11.46
N LEU A 453 -11.65 -19.59 -12.68
CA LEU A 453 -12.03 -18.67 -13.74
C LEU A 453 -13.21 -19.17 -14.59
N ASP A 454 -13.96 -20.16 -14.11
CA ASP A 454 -15.27 -20.55 -14.68
C ASP A 454 -16.25 -19.37 -14.71
N HIS A 455 -16.16 -18.50 -13.71
CA HIS A 455 -16.99 -17.31 -13.55
C HIS A 455 -16.14 -16.04 -13.48
N LYS A 456 -16.82 -14.89 -13.57
CA LYS A 456 -16.23 -13.57 -13.44
C LYS A 456 -15.49 -13.42 -12.10
N ILE A 457 -14.29 -12.83 -12.16
CA ILE A 457 -13.49 -12.51 -10.98
C ILE A 457 -14.30 -11.72 -9.94
N PRO A 458 -14.15 -12.02 -8.63
CA PRO A 458 -15.02 -11.49 -7.58
C PRO A 458 -14.60 -10.11 -7.05
N HIS A 459 -13.62 -9.46 -7.68
CA HIS A 459 -13.04 -8.20 -7.22
C HIS A 459 -12.71 -7.28 -8.41
N GLU A 460 -12.29 -6.05 -8.13
CA GLU A 460 -11.86 -5.11 -9.16
C GLU A 460 -10.51 -5.53 -9.76
N CYS A 461 -10.37 -5.40 -11.09
CA CYS A 461 -9.13 -5.64 -11.78
C CYS A 461 -8.20 -4.42 -11.70
N LYS A 462 -7.31 -4.38 -10.70
CA LYS A 462 -6.38 -3.26 -10.51
C LYS A 462 -5.40 -3.09 -11.68
N ALA A 463 -4.95 -4.19 -12.28
CA ALA A 463 -4.00 -4.14 -13.40
C ALA A 463 -4.64 -3.65 -14.72
N GLY A 464 -5.97 -3.66 -14.86
CA GLY A 464 -6.68 -3.36 -16.11
C GLY A 464 -6.51 -4.40 -17.22
N THR A 465 -5.84 -5.52 -16.91
CA THR A 465 -5.46 -6.57 -17.87
C THR A 465 -5.87 -7.97 -17.42
N CYS A 466 -6.82 -8.09 -16.49
CA CYS A 466 -7.36 -9.37 -16.02
C CYS A 466 -8.23 -10.06 -17.10
N PRO A 467 -8.53 -11.36 -16.97
CA PRO A 467 -9.39 -12.05 -17.91
C PRO A 467 -10.83 -11.54 -17.79
N THR A 468 -11.54 -11.59 -18.92
CA THR A 468 -12.96 -11.18 -19.03
C THR A 468 -13.86 -12.31 -19.50
N LYS A 469 -13.27 -13.35 -20.11
CA LYS A 469 -13.94 -14.59 -20.51
C LYS A 469 -13.81 -15.66 -19.41
N SER A 470 -14.63 -16.71 -19.52
CA SER A 470 -14.52 -17.88 -18.67
C SER A 470 -13.41 -18.81 -19.16
N PHE A 471 -12.61 -19.33 -18.22
CA PHE A 471 -11.58 -20.34 -18.42
C PHE A 471 -11.81 -21.47 -17.40
N PRO A 472 -12.73 -22.40 -17.70
CA PRO A 472 -13.16 -23.42 -16.75
C PRO A 472 -12.02 -24.25 -16.18
N GLY A 473 -12.00 -24.43 -14.86
CA GLY A 473 -11.00 -25.24 -14.17
C GLY A 473 -9.61 -24.61 -14.01
N VAL A 474 -9.36 -23.43 -14.59
CA VAL A 474 -8.15 -22.65 -14.30
C VAL A 474 -8.32 -21.94 -12.96
N TRP A 475 -7.37 -22.13 -12.06
CA TRP A 475 -7.36 -21.47 -10.75
C TRP A 475 -6.59 -20.15 -10.80
N GLU A 476 -7.11 -19.13 -10.11
CA GLU A 476 -6.36 -17.94 -9.74
C GLU A 476 -6.03 -18.02 -8.25
N ILE A 477 -4.75 -17.88 -7.90
CA ILE A 477 -4.30 -17.63 -6.53
C ILE A 477 -3.96 -16.14 -6.41
N PRO A 478 -4.92 -15.31 -5.96
CA PRO A 478 -4.80 -13.87 -6.01
C PRO A 478 -3.77 -13.33 -5.01
N LEU A 479 -3.08 -12.26 -5.38
CA LEU A 479 -2.15 -11.55 -4.50
C LEU A 479 -2.90 -10.47 -3.72
N ASN A 480 -3.39 -10.82 -2.54
CA ASN A 480 -3.98 -9.86 -1.60
C ASN A 480 -2.92 -8.83 -1.18
N ALA A 481 -3.14 -7.54 -1.47
CA ALA A 481 -2.18 -6.51 -1.09
C ALA A 481 -1.95 -6.48 0.42
N HIS A 482 -0.68 -6.45 0.82
CA HIS A 482 -0.23 -6.30 2.19
C HIS A 482 -0.41 -4.86 2.66
N TYR A 483 -0.91 -4.71 3.88
CA TYR A 483 -1.00 -3.43 4.57
C TYR A 483 -1.38 -3.60 6.05
N VAL A 484 -1.05 -2.58 6.84
CA VAL A 484 -1.43 -2.45 8.26
C VAL A 484 -2.40 -1.29 8.45
N GLU A 485 -3.18 -1.26 9.53
CA GLU A 485 -4.21 -0.23 9.75
C GLU A 485 -3.62 1.18 9.88
N THR A 486 -2.35 1.27 10.32
CA THR A 486 -1.59 2.51 10.43
C THR A 486 -1.18 3.08 9.06
N TYR A 487 -1.33 2.30 7.97
CA TYR A 487 -0.81 2.55 6.62
C TYR A 487 0.72 2.68 6.52
N GLU A 488 1.44 2.27 7.57
CA GLU A 488 2.90 2.13 7.52
C GLU A 488 3.28 1.04 6.51
N GLY A 489 4.33 1.24 5.71
CA GLY A 489 4.66 0.33 4.61
C GLY A 489 3.86 0.55 3.32
N GLY A 490 2.73 1.26 3.36
CA GLY A 490 1.86 1.46 2.21
C GLY A 490 1.08 0.21 1.80
N HIS A 491 0.55 0.19 0.56
CA HIS A 491 -0.14 -0.97 -0.01
C HIS A 491 0.75 -1.63 -1.05
N CYS A 492 1.11 -2.88 -0.82
CA CYS A 492 2.14 -3.55 -1.59
C CYS A 492 1.70 -4.99 -1.94
N PRO A 493 1.65 -5.36 -3.24
CA PRO A 493 1.46 -6.75 -3.64
C PRO A 493 2.66 -7.64 -3.30
N TYR A 494 3.88 -7.12 -3.42
CA TYR A 494 5.12 -7.75 -3.00
C TYR A 494 5.64 -7.17 -1.69
N LEU A 495 6.16 -8.01 -0.81
CA LEU A 495 6.68 -7.54 0.48
C LEU A 495 7.89 -6.62 0.33
N ASP A 496 8.75 -6.85 -0.67
CA ASP A 496 9.88 -5.96 -0.98
C ASP A 496 9.47 -4.59 -1.56
N GLN A 497 8.19 -4.41 -1.91
CA GLN A 497 7.64 -3.12 -2.34
C GLN A 497 7.01 -2.33 -1.18
N CYS A 498 6.90 -2.93 0.01
CA CYS A 498 6.43 -2.23 1.19
C CYS A 498 7.52 -1.30 1.73
N VAL A 499 7.17 -0.05 2.01
CA VAL A 499 8.13 0.97 2.44
C VAL A 499 8.29 0.95 3.96
N LEU A 500 9.15 0.06 4.47
CA LEU A 500 9.45 -0.07 5.90
C LEU A 500 10.65 0.84 6.26
N HIS A 501 10.38 2.00 6.88
CA HIS A 501 11.35 3.10 6.98
C HIS A 501 12.50 2.91 7.97
N ASN A 502 12.26 2.22 9.08
CA ASN A 502 13.23 2.20 10.19
C ASN A 502 14.22 1.03 10.11
N HIS A 503 14.01 0.08 9.18
CA HIS A 503 14.81 -1.14 9.04
C HIS A 503 15.20 -1.75 10.41
N ASP A 504 14.28 -1.76 11.39
CA ASP A 504 14.48 -2.44 12.66
C ASP A 504 13.84 -3.84 12.56
N PRO A 505 14.56 -4.94 12.86
CA PRO A 505 14.00 -6.28 12.77
C PRO A 505 12.76 -6.53 13.64
N GLU A 506 12.62 -5.84 14.77
CA GLU A 506 11.42 -5.92 15.63
C GLU A 506 10.23 -5.24 14.97
N GLU A 507 10.41 -4.04 14.42
CA GLU A 507 9.32 -3.34 13.73
C GLU A 507 8.86 -4.10 12.47
N VAL A 508 9.79 -4.69 11.72
CA VAL A 508 9.45 -5.58 10.58
C VAL A 508 8.65 -6.78 11.07
N PHE A 509 9.04 -7.40 12.19
CA PHE A 509 8.31 -8.52 12.78
C PHE A 509 6.89 -8.13 13.23
N GLU A 510 6.75 -7.02 13.95
CA GLU A 510 5.46 -6.48 14.40
C GLU A 510 4.54 -6.15 13.21
N TRP A 511 5.10 -5.55 12.16
CA TRP A 511 4.36 -5.25 10.92
C TRP A 511 3.86 -6.52 10.24
N LEU A 512 4.73 -7.54 10.07
CA LEU A 512 4.35 -8.83 9.50
C LEU A 512 3.30 -9.56 10.35
N GLN A 513 3.39 -9.42 11.66
CA GLN A 513 2.43 -10.00 12.61
C GLN A 513 1.05 -9.32 12.49
N GLU A 514 1.00 -7.99 12.41
CA GLU A 514 -0.26 -7.26 12.20
C GLU A 514 -0.91 -7.64 10.87
N ASP A 515 -0.14 -7.66 9.78
CA ASP A 515 -0.68 -8.04 8.48
C ASP A 515 -1.15 -9.50 8.45
N PHE A 516 -0.41 -10.44 9.06
CA PHE A 516 -0.85 -11.82 9.25
C PHE A 516 -2.16 -11.92 10.04
N ASN A 517 -2.31 -11.16 11.12
CA ASN A 517 -3.51 -11.16 11.96
C ASN A 517 -4.77 -10.74 11.19
N ARG A 518 -4.64 -9.93 10.13
CA ARG A 518 -5.74 -9.60 9.22
C ARG A 518 -6.36 -10.84 8.57
N TYR A 519 -5.55 -11.83 8.22
CA TYR A 519 -5.99 -13.11 7.64
C TYR A 519 -6.48 -14.05 8.75
N TYR A 520 -5.64 -14.23 9.76
CA TYR A 520 -5.80 -15.22 10.82
C TYR A 520 -7.05 -15.00 11.69
N LEU A 521 -7.39 -13.73 11.97
CA LEU A 521 -8.54 -13.35 12.79
C LEU A 521 -9.84 -13.14 11.98
N GLN A 522 -9.80 -13.30 10.65
CA GLN A 522 -10.95 -13.11 9.77
C GLN A 522 -11.39 -14.42 9.12
N ASN A 523 -11.17 -14.56 7.81
CA ASN A 523 -11.64 -15.70 7.02
C ASN A 523 -10.55 -16.73 6.72
N ARG A 524 -9.35 -16.58 7.28
CA ARG A 524 -8.20 -17.48 7.10
C ARG A 524 -7.84 -17.81 5.66
N ALA A 525 -8.11 -16.89 4.74
CA ALA A 525 -7.60 -16.99 3.38
C ALA A 525 -6.06 -17.20 3.39
N PRO A 526 -5.49 -17.91 2.40
CA PRO A 526 -4.05 -18.13 2.34
C PRO A 526 -3.27 -16.81 2.42
N TYR A 527 -2.39 -16.69 3.40
CA TYR A 527 -1.51 -15.55 3.56
C TYR A 527 -0.29 -15.73 2.67
N MET A 528 -0.38 -15.21 1.44
CA MET A 528 0.74 -15.24 0.51
C MET A 528 1.76 -14.17 0.87
N MET A 529 3.03 -14.54 0.92
CA MET A 529 4.17 -13.65 1.17
C MET A 529 5.11 -13.72 -0.05
N PRO A 530 4.89 -12.87 -1.06
CA PRO A 530 5.67 -12.89 -2.28
C PRO A 530 6.88 -11.97 -2.18
N PHE A 531 8.06 -12.50 -2.51
CA PHE A 531 9.35 -11.83 -2.37
C PHE A 531 10.16 -11.86 -3.67
N HIS A 532 10.86 -10.77 -3.95
CA HIS A 532 12.05 -10.80 -4.80
C HIS A 532 13.33 -10.92 -3.97
N THR A 533 14.46 -11.14 -4.66
CA THR A 533 15.80 -11.12 -4.04
C THR A 533 16.12 -9.82 -3.29
N ASN A 534 15.44 -8.71 -3.61
CA ASN A 534 15.66 -7.41 -2.98
C ASN A 534 15.40 -7.42 -1.47
N TRP A 535 14.41 -8.19 -1.01
CA TRP A 535 14.13 -8.34 0.43
C TRP A 535 15.36 -8.81 1.21
N PHE A 536 16.12 -9.73 0.61
CA PHE A 536 17.28 -10.38 1.22
C PHE A 536 18.57 -9.56 1.13
N GLN A 537 18.56 -8.45 0.38
CA GLN A 537 19.69 -7.52 0.35
C GLN A 537 19.78 -6.68 1.64
N ILE A 538 18.67 -6.57 2.37
CA ILE A 538 18.60 -5.82 3.63
C ILE A 538 18.51 -6.80 4.80
N LYS A 539 19.57 -6.87 5.61
CA LYS A 539 19.73 -7.86 6.68
C LYS A 539 18.64 -7.75 7.73
N GLU A 540 18.13 -6.54 7.96
CA GLU A 540 17.14 -6.26 8.97
C GLU A 540 15.75 -6.77 8.55
N LEU A 541 15.43 -6.70 7.26
CA LEU A 541 14.23 -7.33 6.69
C LEU A 541 14.30 -8.87 6.78
N GLU A 542 15.45 -9.45 6.43
CA GLU A 542 15.69 -10.90 6.57
C GLU A 542 15.56 -11.35 8.04
N ARG A 543 16.11 -10.59 8.99
CA ARG A 543 16.00 -10.88 10.44
C ARG A 543 14.57 -10.73 10.96
N GLY A 544 13.83 -9.71 10.53
CA GLY A 544 12.43 -9.53 10.89
C GLY A 544 11.56 -10.68 10.37
N LEU A 545 11.79 -11.10 9.12
CA LEU A 545 11.17 -12.30 8.56
C LEU A 545 11.53 -13.55 9.37
N ALA A 546 12.79 -13.74 9.75
CA ALA A 546 13.19 -14.88 10.58
C ALA A 546 12.44 -14.92 11.92
N LYS A 547 12.30 -13.77 12.61
CA LYS A 547 11.48 -13.67 13.83
C LYS A 547 10.02 -14.03 13.58
N PHE A 548 9.45 -13.55 12.47
CA PHE A 548 8.07 -13.88 12.08
C PHE A 548 7.88 -15.38 11.86
N LEU A 549 8.81 -16.03 11.16
CA LEU A 549 8.79 -17.47 10.94
C LEU A 549 8.91 -18.25 12.25
N ASP A 550 9.83 -17.85 13.15
CA ASP A 550 10.03 -18.51 14.43
C ASP A 550 8.83 -18.33 15.37
N TRP A 551 8.11 -17.21 15.29
CA TRP A 551 6.86 -16.99 16.02
C TRP A 551 5.70 -17.80 15.43
N THR A 552 5.51 -17.79 14.12
CA THR A 552 4.37 -18.46 13.46
C THR A 552 4.39 -19.98 13.65
N ILE A 553 5.56 -20.63 13.68
CA ILE A 553 5.65 -22.07 13.96
C ILE A 553 5.22 -22.46 15.39
N THR A 554 5.08 -21.48 16.30
CA THR A 554 4.51 -21.74 17.64
C THR A 554 2.99 -21.87 17.64
N LEU A 555 2.33 -21.47 16.54
CA LEU A 555 0.89 -21.54 16.37
C LEU A 555 0.49 -22.94 15.85
N PRO A 556 -0.41 -23.67 16.54
CA PRO A 556 -0.68 -25.09 16.25
C PRO A 556 -1.54 -25.32 14.99
N ASP A 557 -2.12 -24.27 14.43
CA ASP A 557 -3.09 -24.29 13.33
C ASP A 557 -2.61 -23.53 12.08
N VAL A 558 -1.31 -23.18 12.03
CA VAL A 558 -0.66 -22.50 10.92
C VAL A 558 0.23 -23.46 10.14
N TYR A 559 0.12 -23.43 8.82
CA TYR A 559 0.87 -24.32 7.92
C TYR A 559 1.53 -23.54 6.78
N PHE A 560 2.84 -23.71 6.61
CA PHE A 560 3.60 -23.25 5.46
C PHE A 560 3.57 -24.31 4.36
N VAL A 561 2.85 -24.02 3.30
CA VAL A 561 2.57 -24.97 2.21
C VAL A 561 2.87 -24.32 0.86
N THR A 562 3.08 -25.15 -0.16
CA THR A 562 3.18 -24.64 -1.53
C THR A 562 1.82 -24.18 -2.07
N ALA A 563 1.81 -23.45 -3.18
CA ALA A 563 0.60 -23.04 -3.87
C ALA A 563 -0.27 -24.23 -4.27
N THR A 564 0.31 -25.27 -4.88
CA THR A 564 -0.38 -26.52 -5.22
C THR A 564 -0.92 -27.23 -3.99
N GLN A 565 -0.18 -27.30 -2.89
CA GLN A 565 -0.66 -27.90 -1.64
C GLN A 565 -1.86 -27.13 -1.05
N ALA A 566 -1.85 -25.81 -1.13
CA ALA A 566 -3.00 -25.00 -0.73
C ALA A 566 -4.22 -25.27 -1.63
N LEU A 567 -4.04 -25.31 -2.95
CA LEU A 567 -5.10 -25.67 -3.89
C LEU A 567 -5.66 -27.07 -3.62
N ARG A 568 -4.81 -28.06 -3.31
CA ARG A 568 -5.27 -29.40 -2.92
C ARG A 568 -6.22 -29.36 -1.73
N TRP A 569 -5.87 -28.59 -0.69
CA TRP A 569 -6.77 -28.38 0.46
C TRP A 569 -8.06 -27.65 0.04
N ILE A 570 -7.97 -26.61 -0.79
CA ILE A 570 -9.14 -25.85 -1.26
C ILE A 570 -10.10 -26.75 -2.06
N THR A 571 -9.57 -27.67 -2.87
CA THR A 571 -10.37 -28.61 -3.67
C THR A 571 -11.06 -29.69 -2.82
N ASP A 572 -10.50 -30.03 -1.66
CA ASP A 572 -11.08 -30.99 -0.70
C ASP A 572 -10.89 -30.51 0.75
N PRO A 573 -11.65 -29.50 1.20
CA PRO A 573 -11.41 -28.82 2.48
C PRO A 573 -11.57 -29.77 3.66
N LYS A 574 -10.52 -29.82 4.50
CA LYS A 574 -10.51 -30.62 5.74
C LYS A 574 -10.38 -29.72 6.97
N PRO A 575 -11.14 -29.98 8.05
CA PRO A 575 -10.97 -29.25 9.30
C PRO A 575 -9.61 -29.57 9.94
N LEU A 576 -9.10 -28.67 10.77
CA LEU A 576 -7.80 -28.77 11.45
C LEU A 576 -7.49 -30.16 12.04
N LYS A 577 -8.48 -30.78 12.70
CA LYS A 577 -8.33 -32.10 13.36
C LYS A 577 -7.95 -33.23 12.39
N ALA A 578 -8.25 -33.08 11.10
CA ALA A 578 -7.96 -34.07 10.08
C ALA A 578 -6.59 -33.85 9.38
N LEU A 579 -5.89 -32.75 9.67
CA LEU A 579 -4.68 -32.37 8.92
C LEU A 579 -3.40 -33.10 9.32
N ASN A 580 -3.35 -33.68 10.53
CA ASN A 580 -2.17 -34.43 10.99
C ASN A 580 -1.78 -35.60 10.07
N ASN A 581 -2.75 -36.21 9.40
CA ASN A 581 -2.54 -37.32 8.47
C ASN A 581 -2.99 -36.97 7.03
N TYR A 582 -3.09 -35.68 6.70
CA TYR A 582 -3.51 -35.24 5.38
C TYR A 582 -2.39 -35.50 4.36
N GLU A 583 -2.63 -36.47 3.49
CA GLU A 583 -1.64 -37.00 2.55
C GLU A 583 -1.03 -35.93 1.62
N PRO A 584 -1.81 -34.98 1.05
CA PRO A 584 -1.23 -33.95 0.18
C PRO A 584 -0.23 -33.01 0.86
N TRP A 585 -0.24 -32.93 2.20
CA TRP A 585 0.71 -32.14 2.98
C TRP A 585 1.76 -33.01 3.68
N SER A 586 1.79 -34.31 3.36
CA SER A 586 2.81 -35.21 3.87
C SER A 586 4.16 -34.93 3.22
N CYS A 587 5.23 -35.04 4.02
CA CYS A 587 6.62 -34.95 3.56
C CYS A 587 7.25 -36.32 3.29
N LYS A 588 6.43 -37.37 3.16
CA LYS A 588 6.91 -38.68 2.71
C LYS A 588 7.25 -38.56 1.23
N LYS A 589 8.51 -38.89 0.88
CA LYS A 589 8.94 -38.89 -0.52
C LYS A 589 8.10 -39.85 -1.35
N VAL A 590 7.61 -39.38 -2.48
CA VAL A 590 6.84 -40.17 -3.44
C VAL A 590 7.81 -40.64 -4.55
N GLU A 591 7.54 -41.77 -5.19
CA GLU A 591 8.41 -42.33 -6.24
C GLU A 591 8.65 -41.37 -7.43
N ASN A 592 7.80 -40.36 -7.61
CA ASN A 592 7.89 -39.39 -8.71
C ASN A 592 8.65 -38.10 -8.36
N ASP A 593 9.12 -37.92 -7.12
CA ASP A 593 9.81 -36.69 -6.72
C ASP A 593 11.10 -36.50 -7.55
N PRO A 594 11.48 -35.25 -7.87
CA PRO A 594 12.72 -34.97 -8.58
C PRO A 594 13.92 -35.60 -7.88
N GLY A 595 14.77 -36.29 -8.64
CA GLY A 595 16.01 -36.86 -8.13
C GLY A 595 16.97 -35.77 -7.60
N PRO A 596 17.91 -36.14 -6.71
CA PRO A 596 18.84 -35.17 -6.15
C PRO A 596 19.69 -34.50 -7.24
N PRO A 597 20.14 -33.26 -7.03
CA PRO A 597 21.05 -32.60 -7.96
C PRO A 597 22.37 -33.36 -8.04
N CYS A 598 23.04 -33.26 -9.18
CA CYS A 598 24.40 -33.76 -9.36
C CYS A 598 25.41 -33.02 -8.46
N ASN A 599 26.45 -33.73 -8.03
CA ASN A 599 27.50 -33.16 -7.16
C ASN A 599 28.35 -32.09 -7.88
N ASN A 600 28.58 -32.25 -9.18
CA ASN A 600 29.38 -31.33 -9.99
C ASN A 600 28.54 -30.86 -11.18
N ALA A 601 28.00 -29.65 -11.09
CA ALA A 601 27.24 -29.05 -12.17
C ALA A 601 28.14 -28.63 -13.34
N ASN A 602 27.65 -28.79 -14.56
CA ASN A 602 28.29 -28.26 -15.77
C ASN A 602 28.14 -26.74 -15.80
N LYS A 603 29.25 -26.03 -16.00
CA LYS A 603 29.30 -24.58 -16.17
C LYS A 603 29.37 -24.24 -17.65
N CYS A 604 28.23 -23.90 -18.23
CA CYS A 604 28.09 -23.69 -19.66
C CYS A 604 28.31 -22.22 -20.01
N ALA A 605 29.38 -21.93 -20.76
CA ALA A 605 29.60 -20.62 -21.38
C ALA A 605 28.98 -20.64 -22.79
N LEU A 606 27.83 -19.98 -22.94
CA LEU A 606 26.97 -20.13 -24.10
C LEU A 606 26.86 -18.82 -24.88
N ASP A 607 26.91 -18.91 -26.20
CA ASP A 607 26.69 -17.76 -27.08
C ASP A 607 25.23 -17.29 -26.99
N PHE A 608 25.03 -15.99 -26.81
CA PHE A 608 23.73 -15.34 -26.78
C PHE A 608 23.77 -14.02 -27.53
N LYS A 609 22.86 -13.84 -28.49
CA LYS A 609 22.70 -12.58 -29.22
C LYS A 609 21.37 -11.92 -28.82
N PRO A 610 21.39 -10.84 -28.02
CA PRO A 610 20.18 -10.08 -27.70
C PRO A 610 19.50 -9.56 -28.98
N ALA A 611 18.18 -9.48 -28.98
CA ALA A 611 17.39 -9.09 -30.17
C ALA A 611 17.70 -7.65 -30.63
N ASP A 612 18.04 -6.76 -29.70
CA ASP A 612 18.37 -5.35 -29.89
C ASP A 612 19.87 -5.10 -30.08
N ALA A 613 20.71 -6.13 -29.92
CA ALA A 613 22.16 -6.02 -30.01
C ALA A 613 22.72 -6.57 -31.33
N ASN A 614 23.62 -5.80 -31.94
CA ASN A 614 24.34 -6.22 -33.14
C ASN A 614 25.56 -7.12 -32.85
N PHE A 615 25.83 -7.42 -31.58
CA PHE A 615 26.96 -8.24 -31.16
C PHE A 615 26.50 -9.45 -30.34
N THR A 616 27.25 -10.54 -30.45
CA THR A 616 27.05 -11.75 -29.64
C THR A 616 27.76 -11.56 -28.30
N THR A 617 27.08 -11.93 -27.23
CA THR A 617 27.58 -11.95 -25.85
C THR A 617 27.67 -13.38 -25.35
N THR A 618 28.41 -13.60 -24.25
CA THR A 618 28.41 -14.89 -23.56
C THR A 618 27.46 -14.81 -22.37
N ARG A 619 26.63 -15.84 -22.19
CA ARG A 619 25.82 -16.06 -20.99
C ARG A 619 26.28 -17.35 -20.31
N TYR A 620 26.28 -17.34 -18.98
CA TYR A 620 26.64 -18.50 -18.18
C TYR A 620 25.38 -19.17 -17.65
N MET A 621 25.36 -20.50 -17.70
CA MET A 621 24.29 -21.33 -17.18
C MET A 621 24.88 -22.55 -16.46
N GLU A 622 24.34 -22.90 -15.30
CA GLU A 622 24.75 -24.08 -14.55
C GLU A 622 23.65 -25.12 -14.53
N THR A 623 23.97 -26.38 -14.83
CA THR A 623 22.99 -27.48 -14.91
C THR A 623 23.66 -28.85 -14.73
N CYS A 624 22.88 -29.86 -14.36
CA CYS A 624 23.35 -31.25 -14.30
C CYS A 624 23.32 -31.98 -15.63
N VAL A 625 22.63 -31.44 -16.64
CA VAL A 625 22.60 -32.02 -17.98
C VAL A 625 23.77 -31.50 -18.82
N GLU A 626 23.99 -32.13 -19.97
CA GLU A 626 24.99 -31.68 -20.94
C GLU A 626 24.72 -30.23 -21.39
N CYS A 627 25.79 -29.44 -21.54
CA CYS A 627 25.66 -28.06 -21.98
C CYS A 627 25.01 -27.98 -23.36
N PRO A 628 24.00 -27.11 -23.55
CA PRO A 628 23.39 -26.92 -24.87
C PRO A 628 24.39 -26.22 -25.82
N ASN A 629 24.06 -26.22 -27.12
CA ASN A 629 24.91 -25.59 -28.14
C ASN A 629 24.85 -24.06 -28.09
N LYS A 630 23.70 -23.52 -27.71
CA LYS A 630 23.40 -22.08 -27.58
C LYS A 630 22.68 -21.79 -26.28
N TYR A 631 22.71 -20.54 -25.85
CA TYR A 631 21.94 -20.11 -24.69
C TYR A 631 20.44 -20.27 -25.01
N PRO A 632 19.69 -21.07 -24.22
CA PRO A 632 18.25 -21.23 -24.45
C PRO A 632 17.55 -19.88 -24.44
N TRP A 633 16.56 -19.68 -25.30
CA TRP A 633 15.80 -18.43 -25.36
C TRP A 633 14.45 -18.62 -26.05
N LEU A 634 13.74 -17.52 -26.28
CA LEU A 634 12.51 -17.48 -27.06
C LEU A 634 12.73 -18.12 -28.45
N GLY A 635 11.95 -19.17 -28.75
CA GLY A 635 12.02 -19.92 -30.01
C GLY A 635 13.09 -21.01 -30.10
N ASP A 636 13.94 -21.16 -29.06
CA ASP A 636 14.90 -22.27 -28.91
C ASP A 636 15.15 -22.56 -27.41
N ALA A 637 14.10 -22.99 -26.70
CA ALA A 637 14.11 -23.41 -25.30
C ALA A 637 15.06 -24.58 -25.03
N LYS A 638 15.44 -25.34 -26.07
CA LYS A 638 16.39 -26.45 -25.96
C LYS A 638 17.85 -25.99 -26.07
N GLY A 639 18.11 -24.76 -26.53
CA GLY A 639 19.46 -24.26 -26.81
C GLY A 639 20.17 -25.07 -27.92
N SER A 640 19.41 -25.55 -28.90
CA SER A 640 19.92 -26.38 -29.99
C SER A 640 20.74 -25.59 -31.03
N GLY A 641 20.46 -24.28 -31.14
CA GLY A 641 20.96 -23.39 -32.19
C GLY A 641 20.10 -23.39 -33.46
N ILE A 642 18.97 -24.11 -33.45
CA ILE A 642 17.99 -24.14 -34.54
C ILE A 642 16.69 -23.56 -34.00
N ILE A 643 16.27 -22.42 -34.53
CA ILE A 643 14.99 -21.79 -34.14
C ILE A 643 13.87 -22.63 -34.73
N ASN A 644 13.30 -23.54 -33.93
CA ASN A 644 12.18 -24.38 -34.34
C ASN A 644 11.43 -24.99 -33.15
N ASP A 645 10.98 -24.14 -32.23
CA ASP A 645 10.03 -24.54 -31.19
C ASP A 645 8.60 -24.25 -31.64
N ASN A 646 8.04 -25.12 -32.47
CA ASN A 646 6.61 -25.09 -32.77
C ASN A 646 5.86 -25.81 -31.64
N TYR A 647 5.39 -25.04 -30.66
CA TYR A 647 4.54 -25.52 -29.59
C TYR A 647 3.14 -25.78 -30.15
N ASP A 648 2.83 -27.04 -30.41
CA ASP A 648 1.55 -27.49 -30.95
C ASP A 648 0.69 -28.06 -29.80
N PRO A 649 -0.41 -27.38 -29.40
CA PRO A 649 -1.26 -27.85 -28.31
C PRO A 649 -1.98 -29.17 -28.62
N GLU A 650 -2.06 -29.60 -29.89
CA GLU A 650 -2.66 -30.88 -30.29
C GLU A 650 -1.68 -32.07 -30.20
N LYS A 651 -0.37 -31.82 -30.01
CA LYS A 651 0.67 -32.87 -29.89
C LYS A 651 0.93 -33.33 -28.45
N LYS A 652 -0.04 -33.16 -27.55
CA LYS A 652 0.03 -33.58 -26.14
C LYS A 652 0.29 -35.07 -25.95
#